data_AF-A0A8T7JXE8-F1
#
_entry.id   AF-A0A8T7JXE8-F1
#
_cell.length_a   1.000
_cell.length_b   1.000
_cell.length_c   1.000
_cell.angle_alpha   90.00
_cell.angle_beta   90.00
_cell.angle_gamma   90.00
#
_symmetry.space_group_name_H-M   'P 1'
#
loop_
_entity.id
_entity.type
_entity.pdbx_description
1 polymer ?
#
loop_
_entity_poly.entity_id
_entity_poly.type
_entity_poly.pdbx_seq_one_letter_code
_entity_poly.pdbx_strand_id
1 'polypeptide(L)'
;MTTYTLKRIIYGKPAVGNQRLTHFDVLALSEDVYAADMPAWRALAPLEPMPDGSQAIGVFSGPGDNVIFARAHAQHGTPIYGYTLVPRPAMLELQGNLAPLLALFVAPIPGFAAANTLIPPLELQPRPWSPAERRATFETFLQRYAGGDIGFALALLGAVIDDRALMVEGFTADLTQRLLFVQGLLALLPAFMRGHITFSTSVGPPSIAYPHIVFIETPQETPRYIARYHPNQHPQLIGKFPGGKLPAYSDYLLRLWQDDVAQFLEAIDSLRYAAPDSWKGQHLSQTLETMIAREILDQQVLAGEAVLPQQLEAVLSDGMVTGETRRAYVRALFAHSLQARDDEAAVIVARAMDSDPQLDQLLGIALEDTLATQPDSVYAFVRARLAALGVETRWQQRLKWAALSSLQVAITDGDNETLLNWLKLVAREPAAYGLTEVLRQAILAARLRAHQDGELGKGLVMLAVKRDPVLLDVLLEDQALLAPLPDALAWALRDYRPDAIEECLNVKGRELYLAAMARAAHAGISDVFDAAAVDRIWAMYTNEQAINLPPVYQPEAIVQEWLNRGLGWLEADARETLLTAALASSRDALFYRLVHSLTADPELLPPPLATLILALNRSKRSATDIVEIVGHLVSDGHLTLQDAVNVYVALLNGWEWRKTASPLVEQLARTLAQASALVLPTDALWHLLEQSQESHNDMLARVAARRLSQSLEALEDENELTSGLLKMYDLLLWNPIARQLLMHWWRDFVRGQGLGRLQRLEKALDGKRSLEEARAVVQTAIALRKLLGKRSLRDFAEDVARAFAVLQALAEAFEPSSRHELHFDQATIRAELDARQPELAPQDRTVLANNFKELAQLISGMGDSRSKASLVRRDLDRQLMIGEQTPQSAVDVLKWLAGYLSGAQEREDEEES
;
A
#
# COMPACT_ATOMS: atom_id res chain seq x y z
N MET A 1 68.47 16.51 6.85
CA MET A 1 68.95 16.54 5.45
C MET A 1 69.06 15.10 5.00
N THR A 2 68.36 14.75 3.93
CA THR A 2 68.33 13.40 3.38
C THR A 2 69.63 13.17 2.59
N THR A 3 70.32 12.05 2.80
CA THR A 3 71.48 11.67 1.97
C THR A 3 71.03 10.62 0.96
N TYR A 4 71.36 10.82 -0.31
CA TYR A 4 70.99 9.92 -1.40
C TYR A 4 72.21 9.20 -1.98
N THR A 5 72.15 7.88 -2.08
CA THR A 5 73.18 7.07 -2.74
C THR A 5 72.92 7.02 -4.25
N LEU A 6 73.88 7.50 -5.04
CA LEU A 6 73.79 7.61 -6.49
C LEU A 6 74.57 6.48 -7.19
N LYS A 7 73.89 5.81 -8.12
CA LYS A 7 74.43 4.74 -8.95
C LYS A 7 75.03 5.30 -10.23
N ARG A 8 76.13 4.71 -10.75
CA ARG A 8 76.84 5.25 -11.91
C ARG A 8 77.45 4.22 -12.86
N ILE A 9 77.54 4.58 -14.14
CA ILE A 9 78.26 3.84 -15.19
C ILE A 9 79.27 4.78 -15.87
N ILE A 10 80.45 4.26 -16.17
CA ILE A 10 81.48 4.92 -16.97
C ILE A 10 81.65 4.14 -18.27
N TYR A 11 81.55 4.84 -19.40
CA TYR A 11 81.54 4.27 -20.74
C TYR A 11 82.59 4.95 -21.62
N GLY A 12 83.39 4.18 -22.33
CA GLY A 12 84.53 4.70 -23.08
C GLY A 12 85.30 3.59 -23.79
N LYS A 13 86.48 3.91 -24.34
CA LYS A 13 87.38 2.90 -24.91
C LYS A 13 88.41 2.46 -23.86
N PRO A 14 88.48 1.18 -23.48
CA PRO A 14 89.43 0.70 -22.48
C PRO A 14 90.87 0.87 -22.97
N ALA A 15 91.77 1.19 -22.03
CA ALA A 15 93.20 1.42 -22.32
C ALA A 15 94.04 0.27 -21.78
N VAL A 16 94.63 -0.56 -22.66
CA VAL A 16 95.51 -1.67 -22.28
C VAL A 16 96.95 -1.33 -22.72
N GLY A 17 97.76 -0.79 -21.81
CA GLY A 17 99.10 -0.29 -22.14
C GLY A 17 99.07 0.92 -23.10
N ASN A 18 99.93 0.94 -24.12
CA ASN A 18 99.96 1.97 -25.18
C ASN A 18 98.95 1.72 -26.33
N GLN A 19 98.13 0.66 -26.25
CA GLN A 19 97.12 0.34 -27.27
C GLN A 19 95.70 0.44 -26.69
N ARG A 20 94.84 1.20 -27.37
CA ARG A 20 93.42 1.32 -27.04
C ARG A 20 92.60 0.40 -27.95
N LEU A 21 91.58 -0.26 -27.39
CA LEU A 21 90.63 -1.04 -28.18
C LEU A 21 89.82 -0.12 -29.13
N THR A 22 89.36 -0.66 -30.25
CA THR A 22 88.67 0.11 -31.30
C THR A 22 87.20 0.42 -30.97
N HIS A 23 86.54 -0.43 -30.17
CA HIS A 23 85.13 -0.32 -29.79
C HIS A 23 84.95 0.31 -28.40
N PHE A 24 83.79 0.91 -28.16
CA PHE A 24 83.39 1.42 -26.84
C PHE A 24 82.81 0.29 -25.98
N ASP A 25 83.10 0.32 -24.68
CA ASP A 25 82.62 -0.65 -23.71
C ASP A 25 82.38 0.03 -22.34
N VAL A 26 81.69 -0.67 -21.43
CA VAL A 26 81.51 -0.24 -20.04
C VAL A 26 82.84 -0.42 -19.31
N LEU A 27 83.43 0.70 -18.91
CA LEU A 27 84.72 0.75 -18.24
C LEU A 27 84.58 0.47 -16.73
N ALA A 28 83.55 1.04 -16.12
CA ALA A 28 83.29 0.88 -14.70
C ALA A 28 81.81 1.07 -14.36
N LEU A 29 81.33 0.42 -13.30
CA LEU A 29 79.95 0.49 -12.84
C LEU A 29 79.86 0.36 -11.32
N SER A 30 78.83 0.96 -10.72
CA SER A 30 78.50 0.75 -9.31
C SER A 30 77.73 -0.56 -9.11
N GLU A 31 77.64 -1.02 -7.86
CA GLU A 31 76.78 -2.15 -7.47
C GLU A 31 75.32 -1.93 -7.93
N ASP A 32 74.63 -3.02 -8.28
CA ASP A 32 73.25 -3.04 -8.82
C ASP A 32 73.01 -2.21 -10.09
N VAL A 33 74.03 -2.05 -10.93
CA VAL A 33 73.90 -1.52 -12.29
C VAL A 33 74.55 -2.50 -13.27
N TYR A 34 73.90 -2.76 -14.39
CA TYR A 34 74.38 -3.77 -15.34
C TYR A 34 74.88 -3.11 -16.63
N ALA A 35 75.91 -3.71 -17.25
CA ALA A 35 76.43 -3.20 -18.52
C ALA A 35 75.36 -3.16 -19.63
N ALA A 36 74.33 -4.01 -19.53
CA ALA A 36 73.17 -4.03 -20.42
C ALA A 36 72.31 -2.76 -20.37
N ASP A 37 72.39 -1.96 -19.29
CA ASP A 37 71.63 -0.71 -19.15
C ASP A 37 72.24 0.45 -19.97
N MET A 38 73.52 0.32 -20.32
CA MET A 38 74.30 1.40 -20.93
C MET A 38 73.75 1.88 -22.28
N PRO A 39 73.36 1.03 -23.25
CA PRO A 39 72.77 1.49 -24.50
C PRO A 39 71.51 2.35 -24.31
N ALA A 40 70.65 2.00 -23.34
CA ALA A 40 69.45 2.76 -23.04
C ALA A 40 69.80 4.13 -22.42
N TRP A 41 70.75 4.18 -21.49
CA TRP A 41 71.15 5.45 -20.88
C TRP A 41 71.84 6.37 -21.89
N ARG A 42 72.67 5.83 -22.80
CA ARG A 42 73.29 6.61 -23.88
C ARG A 42 72.26 7.21 -24.82
N ALA A 43 71.21 6.47 -25.14
CA ALA A 43 70.12 6.94 -25.99
C ALA A 43 69.30 8.06 -25.33
N LEU A 44 69.08 7.97 -24.01
CA LEU A 44 68.36 8.97 -23.21
C LEU A 44 69.19 10.23 -22.88
N ALA A 45 70.52 10.11 -22.84
CA ALA A 45 71.42 11.20 -22.47
C ALA A 45 72.43 11.53 -23.59
N PRO A 46 72.00 12.27 -24.63
CA PRO A 46 72.87 12.75 -25.68
C PRO A 46 73.75 13.89 -25.20
N LEU A 47 74.87 13.50 -24.63
CA LEU A 47 75.94 14.40 -24.26
C LEU A 47 77.17 14.05 -25.07
N GLU A 48 77.83 15.04 -25.65
CA GLU A 48 79.15 14.94 -26.24
C GLU A 48 80.15 15.75 -25.43
N PRO A 49 81.47 15.48 -25.50
CA PRO A 49 82.47 16.41 -24.98
C PRO A 49 82.29 17.82 -25.54
N MET A 50 82.83 18.80 -24.82
CA MET A 50 82.89 20.16 -25.34
C MET A 50 83.81 20.23 -26.58
N PRO A 51 83.67 21.25 -27.44
CA PRO A 51 84.46 21.34 -28.69
C PRO A 51 85.96 21.49 -28.45
N ASP A 52 86.35 22.11 -27.34
CA ASP A 52 87.72 22.23 -26.86
C ASP A 52 88.24 20.96 -26.16
N GLY A 53 87.42 19.90 -26.11
CA GLY A 53 87.70 18.64 -25.43
C GLY A 53 87.45 18.66 -23.91
N SER A 54 87.02 19.80 -23.36
CA SER A 54 86.73 19.95 -21.94
C SER A 54 85.44 19.24 -21.52
N GLN A 55 85.11 19.32 -20.22
CA GLN A 55 83.99 18.60 -19.65
C GLN A 55 82.65 19.24 -20.02
N ALA A 56 81.78 18.45 -20.63
CA ALA A 56 80.36 18.72 -20.79
C ALA A 56 79.55 18.00 -19.71
N ILE A 57 78.39 18.57 -19.38
CA ILE A 57 77.42 18.08 -18.40
C ILE A 57 75.99 18.18 -18.96
N GLY A 58 75.12 17.26 -18.59
CA GLY A 58 73.69 17.37 -18.87
C GLY A 58 72.83 16.64 -17.83
N VAL A 59 71.55 17.04 -17.78
CA VAL A 59 70.51 16.45 -16.95
C VAL A 59 69.39 15.99 -17.87
N PHE A 60 69.02 14.71 -17.80
CA PHE A 60 68.10 14.07 -18.72
C PHE A 60 67.07 13.22 -17.98
N SER A 61 65.93 12.97 -18.60
CA SER A 61 64.96 12.00 -18.08
C SER A 61 65.57 10.60 -18.07
N GLY A 62 65.53 9.93 -16.92
CA GLY A 62 66.10 8.60 -16.73
C GLY A 62 65.05 7.48 -16.67
N PRO A 63 65.50 6.23 -16.54
CA PRO A 63 64.61 5.09 -16.32
C PRO A 63 63.94 5.13 -14.95
N GLY A 64 62.67 4.70 -14.90
CA GLY A 64 61.85 4.78 -13.69
C GLY A 64 61.59 6.23 -13.30
N ASP A 65 61.59 6.51 -11.99
CA ASP A 65 61.46 7.87 -11.46
C ASP A 65 62.83 8.54 -11.18
N ASN A 66 63.85 8.19 -11.96
CA ASN A 66 65.19 8.76 -11.85
C ASN A 66 65.48 9.78 -12.95
N VAL A 67 66.48 10.59 -12.70
CA VAL A 67 67.07 11.55 -13.63
C VAL A 67 68.49 11.10 -13.92
N ILE A 68 68.93 11.16 -15.19
CA ILE A 68 70.31 10.87 -15.57
C ILE A 68 71.10 12.18 -15.53
N PHE A 69 72.06 12.27 -14.63
CA PHE A 69 73.14 13.25 -14.69
C PHE A 69 74.29 12.67 -15.52
N ALA A 70 74.54 13.23 -16.69
CA ALA A 70 75.62 12.78 -17.57
C ALA A 70 76.78 13.77 -17.59
N ARG A 71 77.99 13.25 -17.76
CA ARG A 71 79.23 13.99 -18.00
C ARG A 71 80.00 13.38 -19.17
N ALA A 72 80.65 14.22 -19.97
CA ALA A 72 81.47 13.77 -21.09
C ALA A 72 82.72 14.64 -21.19
N HIS A 73 83.88 14.08 -21.51
CA HIS A 73 85.08 14.86 -21.86
C HIS A 73 85.97 14.06 -22.82
N ALA A 74 86.93 14.73 -23.48
CA ALA A 74 87.87 14.05 -24.38
C ALA A 74 89.17 13.69 -23.62
N GLN A 75 89.47 12.40 -23.54
CA GLN A 75 90.72 11.90 -22.94
C GLN A 75 91.66 11.40 -24.04
N HIS A 76 92.70 12.18 -24.35
CA HIS A 76 93.62 11.94 -25.49
C HIS A 76 92.86 11.80 -26.83
N GLY A 77 91.94 12.73 -27.11
CA GLY A 77 91.17 12.76 -28.37
C GLY A 77 90.07 11.69 -28.50
N THR A 78 89.80 10.90 -27.45
CA THR A 78 88.69 9.92 -27.43
C THR A 78 87.69 10.32 -26.36
N PRO A 79 86.37 10.30 -26.63
CA PRO A 79 85.37 10.67 -25.63
C PRO A 79 85.24 9.60 -24.55
N ILE A 80 85.08 10.05 -23.32
CA ILE A 80 84.71 9.22 -22.16
C ILE A 80 83.46 9.83 -21.51
N TYR A 81 82.51 8.97 -21.16
CA TYR A 81 81.19 9.34 -20.65
C TYR A 81 80.98 8.77 -19.25
N GLY A 82 80.32 9.53 -18.39
CA GLY A 82 79.87 9.09 -17.07
C GLY A 82 78.38 9.40 -16.91
N TYR A 83 77.60 8.41 -16.50
CA TYR A 83 76.16 8.53 -16.28
C TYR A 83 75.87 8.19 -14.83
N THR A 84 75.15 9.07 -14.14
CA THR A 84 74.78 8.91 -12.73
C THR A 84 73.26 9.02 -12.60
N LEU A 85 72.62 8.03 -11.97
CA LEU A 85 71.20 8.07 -11.66
C LEU A 85 70.98 8.87 -10.39
N VAL A 86 70.15 9.91 -10.50
CA VAL A 86 69.73 10.77 -9.40
C VAL A 86 68.23 10.55 -9.16
N PRO A 87 67.81 10.14 -7.96
CA PRO A 87 66.38 10.00 -7.64
C PRO A 87 65.65 11.33 -7.82
N ARG A 88 64.42 11.31 -8.37
CA ARG A 88 63.62 12.53 -8.54
C ARG A 88 63.40 13.33 -7.26
N PRO A 89 63.15 12.72 -6.07
CA PRO A 89 63.08 13.48 -4.82
C PRO A 89 64.35 14.29 -4.52
N ALA A 90 65.53 13.74 -4.81
CA ALA A 90 66.79 14.46 -4.62
C ALA A 90 66.90 15.67 -5.58
N MET A 91 66.44 15.52 -6.82
CA MET A 91 66.38 16.64 -7.79
C MET A 91 65.40 17.74 -7.36
N LEU A 92 64.27 17.38 -6.75
CA LEU A 92 63.30 18.32 -6.20
C LEU A 92 63.86 19.04 -4.96
N GLU A 93 64.58 18.33 -4.09
CA GLU A 93 65.25 18.93 -2.91
C GLU A 93 66.38 19.91 -3.31
N LEU A 94 67.03 19.73 -4.46
CA LEU A 94 68.00 20.70 -5.00
C LEU A 94 67.33 22.02 -5.42
N GLN A 95 66.03 22.03 -5.75
CA GLN A 95 65.29 23.20 -6.23
C GLN A 95 66.04 24.02 -7.29
N GLY A 96 66.69 23.33 -8.24
CA GLY A 96 67.48 23.94 -9.33
C GLY A 96 68.94 24.28 -8.99
N ASN A 97 69.35 24.20 -7.73
CA ASN A 97 70.74 24.41 -7.33
C ASN A 97 71.62 23.23 -7.75
N LEU A 98 72.40 23.40 -8.83
CA LEU A 98 73.26 22.32 -9.33
C LEU A 98 74.59 22.22 -8.58
N ALA A 99 74.95 23.18 -7.73
CA ALA A 99 76.26 23.22 -7.08
C ALA A 99 76.57 21.96 -6.25
N PRO A 100 75.66 21.40 -5.42
CA PRO A 100 75.91 20.17 -4.69
C PRO A 100 76.19 18.97 -5.60
N LEU A 101 75.51 18.90 -6.76
CA LEU A 101 75.68 17.83 -7.73
C LEU A 101 77.02 17.96 -8.48
N LEU A 102 77.40 19.19 -8.85
CA LEU A 102 78.66 19.48 -9.54
C LEU A 102 79.89 19.21 -8.65
N ALA A 103 79.77 19.46 -7.34
CA ALA A 103 80.83 19.21 -6.37
C ALA A 103 81.28 17.74 -6.31
N LEU A 104 80.42 16.79 -6.71
CA LEU A 104 80.76 15.37 -6.80
C LEU A 104 81.70 15.03 -7.97
N PHE A 105 81.87 15.95 -8.94
CA PHE A 105 82.52 15.68 -10.22
C PHE A 105 83.58 16.71 -10.64
N VAL A 106 84.25 17.34 -9.65
CA VAL A 106 85.31 18.33 -9.89
C VAL A 106 86.50 17.73 -10.65
N ALA A 107 86.85 16.48 -10.37
CA ALA A 107 87.94 15.77 -11.06
C ALA A 107 87.46 15.14 -12.39
N PRO A 108 88.28 15.14 -13.45
CA PRO A 108 87.98 14.44 -14.71
C PRO A 108 87.74 12.94 -14.47
N ILE A 109 86.97 12.30 -15.36
CA ILE A 109 86.67 10.85 -15.24
C ILE A 109 88.01 10.08 -15.32
N PRO A 110 88.32 9.22 -14.33
CA PRO A 110 89.55 8.45 -14.36
C PRO A 110 89.55 7.46 -15.55
N GLY A 111 90.74 7.15 -16.06
CA GLY A 111 90.90 6.08 -17.06
C GLY A 111 90.85 4.71 -16.40
N PHE A 112 90.28 3.71 -17.09
CA PHE A 112 90.21 2.32 -16.61
C PHE A 112 90.93 1.39 -17.59
N ALA A 113 91.73 0.48 -17.04
CA ALA A 113 92.49 -0.49 -17.82
C ALA A 113 91.70 -1.78 -18.14
N ALA A 114 90.67 -2.08 -17.35
CA ALA A 114 89.79 -3.23 -17.52
C ALA A 114 88.32 -2.77 -17.71
N ALA A 115 87.56 -3.53 -18.50
CA ALA A 115 86.12 -3.35 -18.61
C ALA A 115 85.41 -3.81 -17.32
N ASN A 116 84.24 -3.24 -17.03
CA ASN A 116 83.38 -3.58 -15.90
C ASN A 116 84.05 -3.48 -14.51
N THR A 117 84.97 -2.52 -14.32
CA THR A 117 85.59 -2.28 -13.01
C THR A 117 84.53 -1.81 -12.00
N LEU A 118 84.42 -2.49 -10.84
CA LEU A 118 83.48 -2.06 -9.80
C LEU A 118 83.97 -0.77 -9.13
N ILE A 119 83.10 0.25 -9.04
CA ILE A 119 83.38 1.53 -8.40
C ILE A 119 82.37 1.84 -7.28
N PRO A 120 82.77 2.52 -6.20
CA PRO A 120 81.83 2.87 -5.13
C PRO A 120 80.75 3.83 -5.66
N PRO A 121 79.51 3.77 -5.11
CA PRO A 121 78.47 4.75 -5.40
C PRO A 121 78.86 6.14 -4.86
N LEU A 122 78.18 7.18 -5.33
CA LEU A 122 78.38 8.55 -4.83
C LEU A 122 77.30 8.89 -3.80
N GLU A 123 77.60 9.80 -2.88
CA GLU A 123 76.61 10.31 -1.94
C GLU A 123 76.27 11.76 -2.27
N LEU A 124 74.98 12.06 -2.42
CA LEU A 124 74.46 13.40 -2.65
C LEU A 124 73.69 13.88 -1.42
N GLN A 125 74.08 15.04 -0.91
CA GLN A 125 73.30 15.80 0.05
C GLN A 125 72.69 17.01 -0.68
N PRO A 126 71.45 16.91 -1.16
CA PRO A 126 70.82 18.01 -1.88
C PRO A 126 70.60 19.20 -0.94
N ARG A 127 70.82 20.39 -1.48
CA ARG A 127 70.59 21.66 -0.80
C ARG A 127 69.99 22.66 -1.78
N PRO A 128 68.86 23.31 -1.47
CA PRO A 128 68.30 24.36 -2.30
C PRO A 128 69.19 25.61 -2.28
N TRP A 129 68.91 26.56 -3.18
CA TRP A 129 69.54 27.89 -3.09
C TRP A 129 69.12 28.60 -1.81
N SER A 130 70.03 29.36 -1.22
CA SER A 130 69.62 30.49 -0.39
C SER A 130 69.00 31.60 -1.26
N PRO A 131 68.11 32.43 -0.71
CA PRO A 131 67.52 33.56 -1.45
C PRO A 131 68.57 34.46 -2.12
N ALA A 132 69.69 34.71 -1.42
CA ALA A 132 70.79 35.52 -1.95
C ALA A 132 71.53 34.85 -3.13
N GLU A 133 71.78 33.54 -3.05
CA GLU A 133 72.43 32.80 -4.16
C GLU A 133 71.55 32.81 -5.42
N ARG A 134 70.25 32.54 -5.27
CA ARG A 134 69.28 32.57 -6.38
C ARG A 134 69.20 33.95 -7.01
N ARG A 135 69.09 35.00 -6.18
CA ARG A 135 69.07 36.40 -6.61
C ARG A 135 70.32 36.76 -7.41
N ALA A 136 71.51 36.52 -6.87
CA ALA A 136 72.76 36.84 -7.53
C ALA A 136 72.92 36.10 -8.88
N THR A 137 72.48 34.84 -8.92
CA THR A 137 72.48 34.00 -10.14
C THR A 137 71.56 34.60 -11.20
N PHE A 138 70.34 34.97 -10.82
CA PHE A 138 69.37 35.56 -11.75
C PHE A 138 69.75 36.97 -12.21
N GLU A 139 70.25 37.84 -11.31
CA GLU A 139 70.74 39.18 -11.67
C GLU A 139 71.89 39.08 -12.69
N THR A 140 72.83 38.16 -12.48
CA THR A 140 73.93 37.94 -13.41
C THR A 140 73.42 37.42 -14.75
N PHE A 141 72.44 36.51 -14.75
CA PHE A 141 71.80 36.01 -15.97
C PHE A 141 71.10 37.14 -16.73
N LEU A 142 70.28 37.92 -16.05
CA LEU A 142 69.48 39.01 -16.61
C LEU A 142 70.38 40.05 -17.27
N GLN A 143 71.44 40.48 -16.58
CA GLN A 143 72.40 41.46 -17.12
C GLN A 143 73.22 40.91 -18.29
N ARG A 144 73.75 39.68 -18.16
CA ARG A 144 74.74 39.15 -19.10
C ARG A 144 74.15 38.54 -20.36
N TYR A 145 72.97 37.91 -20.27
CA TYR A 145 72.39 37.14 -21.37
C TYR A 145 71.06 37.70 -21.87
N ALA A 146 70.34 38.45 -21.03
CA ALA A 146 69.13 39.13 -21.45
C ALA A 146 69.31 40.66 -21.59
N GLY A 147 70.52 41.19 -21.38
CA GLY A 147 70.82 42.61 -21.56
C GLY A 147 70.06 43.54 -20.60
N GLY A 148 69.58 43.03 -19.47
CA GLY A 148 68.71 43.74 -18.54
C GLY A 148 67.21 43.67 -18.88
N ASP A 149 66.83 43.08 -20.01
CA ASP A 149 65.43 42.99 -20.45
C ASP A 149 64.73 41.75 -19.89
N ILE A 150 63.83 41.96 -18.92
CA ILE A 150 63.02 40.90 -18.33
C ILE A 150 62.09 40.22 -19.35
N GLY A 151 61.56 40.97 -20.32
CA GLY A 151 60.69 40.42 -21.37
C GLY A 151 61.44 39.42 -22.24
N PHE A 152 62.71 39.71 -22.55
CA PHE A 152 63.58 38.78 -23.26
C PHE A 152 63.92 37.55 -22.40
N ALA A 153 64.23 37.73 -21.11
CA ALA A 153 64.46 36.63 -20.18
C ALA A 153 63.23 35.70 -20.08
N LEU A 154 62.03 36.27 -20.02
CA LEU A 154 60.77 35.53 -19.97
C LEU A 154 60.40 34.87 -21.31
N ALA A 155 60.84 35.42 -22.44
CA ALA A 155 60.74 34.77 -23.75
C ALA A 155 61.66 33.55 -23.83
N LEU A 156 62.89 33.63 -23.30
CA LEU A 156 63.78 32.47 -23.18
C LEU A 156 63.17 31.39 -22.27
N LEU A 157 62.62 31.79 -21.12
CA LEU A 157 61.91 30.88 -20.24
C LEU A 157 60.70 30.24 -20.93
N GLY A 158 59.93 31.02 -21.69
CA GLY A 158 58.79 30.52 -22.45
C GLY A 158 59.19 29.43 -23.45
N ALA A 159 60.36 29.54 -24.05
CA ALA A 159 60.90 28.51 -24.93
C ALA A 159 61.37 27.25 -24.19
N VAL A 160 61.81 27.38 -22.93
CA VAL A 160 62.15 26.23 -22.06
C VAL A 160 60.90 25.49 -21.59
N ILE A 161 59.80 26.20 -21.37
CA ILE A 161 58.52 25.64 -20.91
C ILE A 161 57.73 24.98 -22.06
N ASP A 162 57.91 25.44 -23.30
CA ASP A 162 57.29 24.84 -24.50
C ASP A 162 57.91 23.46 -24.81
N ASP A 163 57.08 22.53 -25.28
CA ASP A 163 57.52 21.17 -25.65
C ASP A 163 58.59 21.16 -26.75
N ARG A 164 58.68 22.25 -27.52
CA ARG A 164 59.66 22.44 -28.59
C ARG A 164 60.95 23.10 -28.09
N ALA A 165 61.31 23.09 -26.81
CA ALA A 165 62.66 23.38 -26.28
C ALA A 165 63.43 24.65 -26.76
N LEU A 166 64.49 24.99 -26.04
CA LEU A 166 65.40 26.09 -26.37
C LEU A 166 66.70 25.57 -26.99
N MET A 167 67.03 26.04 -28.19
CA MET A 167 68.34 25.83 -28.82
C MET A 167 69.23 27.05 -28.59
N VAL A 168 70.42 26.80 -28.05
CA VAL A 168 71.47 27.80 -27.81
C VAL A 168 72.64 27.51 -28.75
N GLU A 169 72.94 28.47 -29.63
CA GLU A 169 73.93 28.35 -30.69
C GLU A 169 75.09 29.33 -30.48
N GLY A 170 76.30 28.93 -30.89
CA GLY A 170 77.47 29.83 -30.91
C GLY A 170 77.87 30.34 -29.52
N PHE A 171 77.53 29.58 -28.48
CA PHE A 171 77.80 29.96 -27.09
C PHE A 171 79.20 29.54 -26.66
N THR A 172 79.81 30.27 -25.72
CA THR A 172 81.15 29.95 -25.22
C THR A 172 81.31 28.48 -24.79
N ALA A 173 82.49 27.89 -24.99
CA ALA A 173 82.82 26.54 -24.50
C ALA A 173 83.10 26.49 -22.98
N ASP A 174 82.80 27.56 -22.24
CA ASP A 174 82.93 27.61 -20.77
C ASP A 174 81.70 26.97 -20.08
N LEU A 175 81.93 25.82 -19.44
CA LEU A 175 80.92 25.09 -18.67
C LEU A 175 80.25 25.95 -17.60
N THR A 176 81.02 26.81 -16.91
CA THR A 176 80.48 27.69 -15.85
C THR A 176 79.47 28.66 -16.43
N GLN A 177 79.75 29.23 -17.60
CA GLN A 177 78.85 30.15 -18.28
C GLN A 177 77.61 29.46 -18.83
N ARG A 178 77.75 28.25 -19.42
CA ARG A 178 76.59 27.45 -19.88
C ARG A 178 75.69 27.07 -18.71
N LEU A 179 76.25 26.69 -17.56
CA LEU A 179 75.47 26.37 -16.36
C LEU A 179 74.84 27.59 -15.70
N LEU A 180 75.51 28.74 -15.69
CA LEU A 180 74.93 30.01 -15.23
C LEU A 180 73.72 30.41 -16.08
N PHE A 181 73.79 30.19 -17.40
CA PHE A 181 72.65 30.41 -18.30
C PHE A 181 71.45 29.54 -17.91
N VAL A 182 71.67 28.23 -17.72
CA VAL A 182 70.63 27.29 -17.30
C VAL A 182 70.04 27.67 -15.94
N GLN A 183 70.88 27.87 -14.92
CA GLN A 183 70.42 28.17 -13.56
C GLN A 183 69.66 29.50 -13.48
N GLY A 184 70.04 30.49 -14.30
CA GLY A 184 69.31 31.76 -14.42
C GLY A 184 67.87 31.58 -14.89
N LEU A 185 67.63 30.69 -15.86
CA LEU A 185 66.27 30.33 -16.30
C LEU A 185 65.52 29.52 -15.24
N LEU A 186 66.18 28.57 -14.56
CA LEU A 186 65.58 27.81 -13.47
C LEU A 186 65.15 28.70 -12.30
N ALA A 187 65.86 29.80 -12.05
CA ALA A 187 65.50 30.75 -11.00
C ALA A 187 64.12 31.40 -11.22
N LEU A 188 63.59 31.41 -12.45
CA LEU A 188 62.27 31.95 -12.80
C LEU A 188 61.12 30.95 -12.62
N LEU A 189 61.41 29.69 -12.29
CA LEU A 189 60.41 28.66 -12.06
C LEU A 189 60.11 28.51 -10.56
N PRO A 190 58.90 28.04 -10.19
CA PRO A 190 58.61 27.62 -8.83
C PRO A 190 59.52 26.46 -8.42
N ALA A 191 59.88 26.40 -7.13
CA ALA A 191 60.86 25.43 -6.61
C ALA A 191 60.60 23.97 -7.03
N PHE A 192 59.34 23.54 -6.99
CA PHE A 192 58.92 22.19 -7.33
C PHE A 192 59.03 21.86 -8.82
N MET A 193 59.09 22.86 -9.70
CA MET A 193 59.18 22.66 -11.16
C MET A 193 60.62 22.60 -11.69
N ARG A 194 61.57 23.19 -10.97
CA ARG A 194 62.97 23.32 -11.43
C ARG A 194 63.64 21.97 -11.68
N GLY A 195 63.32 20.97 -10.87
CA GLY A 195 63.86 19.60 -11.00
C GLY A 195 63.38 18.83 -12.24
N HIS A 196 62.38 19.36 -12.96
CA HIS A 196 61.83 18.73 -14.17
C HIS A 196 62.48 19.24 -15.47
N ILE A 197 63.23 20.33 -15.40
CA ILE A 197 63.93 20.88 -16.57
C ILE A 197 65.17 20.03 -16.86
N THR A 198 65.26 19.57 -18.10
CA THR A 198 66.38 18.80 -18.64
C THR A 198 67.22 19.70 -19.55
N PHE A 199 68.54 19.51 -19.56
CA PHE A 199 69.44 20.30 -20.38
C PHE A 199 70.68 19.50 -20.79
N SER A 200 71.34 19.92 -21.87
CA SER A 200 72.64 19.40 -22.29
C SER A 200 73.56 20.54 -22.69
N THR A 201 74.73 20.62 -22.06
CA THR A 201 75.74 21.64 -22.37
C THR A 201 76.53 21.37 -23.63
N SER A 202 76.41 20.20 -24.27
CA SER A 202 76.98 19.92 -25.59
C SER A 202 76.29 18.70 -26.21
N VAL A 203 75.74 18.84 -27.42
CA VAL A 203 75.01 17.76 -28.11
C VAL A 203 75.60 17.46 -29.48
N GLY A 204 75.76 16.18 -29.79
CA GLY A 204 76.12 15.67 -31.12
C GLY A 204 74.90 15.35 -32.00
N PRO A 205 74.99 15.46 -33.34
CA PRO A 205 73.93 15.03 -34.27
C PRO A 205 73.85 13.49 -34.42
N PRO A 206 72.66 12.90 -34.65
CA PRO A 206 71.33 13.19 -34.11
C PRO A 206 70.98 12.31 -32.89
N SER A 207 70.17 12.84 -31.96
CA SER A 207 69.74 12.09 -30.76
C SER A 207 68.22 11.89 -30.66
N ILE A 208 67.86 10.75 -30.06
CA ILE A 208 66.51 10.30 -29.72
C ILE A 208 65.96 10.99 -28.46
N ALA A 209 66.78 11.67 -27.65
CA ALA A 209 66.29 12.36 -26.45
C ALA A 209 66.30 13.89 -26.57
N TYR A 210 65.32 14.50 -25.92
CA TYR A 210 64.89 15.87 -26.15
C TYR A 210 64.96 16.71 -24.87
N PRO A 211 66.14 17.21 -24.47
CA PRO A 211 66.21 18.09 -23.32
C PRO A 211 65.63 19.48 -23.65
N HIS A 212 65.09 20.15 -22.63
CA HIS A 212 64.46 21.47 -22.76
C HIS A 212 65.46 22.58 -23.13
N ILE A 213 66.75 22.41 -22.82
CA ILE A 213 67.81 23.34 -23.22
C ILE A 213 68.95 22.57 -23.87
N VAL A 214 69.32 22.94 -25.09
CA VAL A 214 70.42 22.32 -25.86
C VAL A 214 71.42 23.37 -26.27
N PHE A 215 72.70 23.13 -25.98
CA PHE A 215 73.81 23.89 -26.56
C PHE A 215 74.38 23.14 -27.76
N ILE A 216 74.43 23.80 -28.93
CA ILE A 216 74.93 23.23 -30.17
C ILE A 216 75.93 24.18 -30.85
N GLU A 217 76.97 23.62 -31.45
CA GLU A 217 77.99 24.42 -32.15
C GLU A 217 77.62 24.72 -33.60
N THR A 218 76.96 23.77 -34.25
CA THR A 218 76.55 23.89 -35.66
C THR A 218 75.03 24.02 -35.74
N PRO A 219 74.50 25.07 -36.39
CA PRO A 219 73.07 25.26 -36.53
C PRO A 219 72.39 24.05 -37.17
N GLN A 220 71.26 23.65 -36.61
CA GLN A 220 70.37 22.65 -37.21
C GLN A 220 68.99 23.25 -37.44
N GLU A 221 68.53 23.16 -38.68
CA GLU A 221 67.17 23.56 -39.03
C GLU A 221 66.21 22.41 -38.73
N THR A 222 65.56 22.47 -37.57
CA THR A 222 64.58 21.47 -37.17
C THR A 222 63.32 22.15 -36.61
N PRO A 223 62.12 21.58 -36.84
CA PRO A 223 60.88 22.07 -36.24
C PRO A 223 60.79 21.76 -34.73
N ARG A 224 61.78 21.04 -34.19
CA ARG A 224 61.89 20.64 -32.79
C ARG A 224 62.15 21.82 -31.86
N TYR A 225 62.74 22.91 -32.36
CA TYR A 225 63.13 24.07 -31.54
C TYR A 225 62.22 25.27 -31.81
N ILE A 226 61.51 25.76 -30.79
CA ILE A 226 60.66 26.97 -30.92
C ILE A 226 61.47 28.25 -31.01
N ALA A 227 62.60 28.28 -30.29
CA ALA A 227 63.47 29.43 -30.20
C ALA A 227 64.93 29.03 -30.44
N ARG A 228 65.64 29.92 -31.12
CA ARG A 228 67.10 29.87 -31.29
C ARG A 228 67.68 31.10 -30.59
N TYR A 229 68.56 30.88 -29.62
CA TYR A 229 69.29 31.94 -28.93
C TYR A 229 70.75 31.93 -29.38
N HIS A 230 71.27 33.10 -29.70
CA HIS A 230 72.66 33.31 -30.07
C HIS A 230 73.19 34.54 -29.32
N PRO A 231 74.31 34.47 -28.57
CA PRO A 231 74.75 35.56 -27.68
C PRO A 231 74.89 36.93 -28.33
N ASN A 232 75.26 36.96 -29.61
CA ASN A 232 75.49 38.21 -30.35
C ASN A 232 74.29 38.67 -31.19
N GLN A 233 73.15 37.98 -31.10
CA GLN A 233 71.93 38.35 -31.79
C GLN A 233 70.80 38.39 -30.77
N HIS A 234 70.02 39.47 -30.76
CA HIS A 234 68.76 39.51 -30.01
C HIS A 234 67.61 39.20 -30.98
N PRO A 235 67.30 37.91 -31.24
CA PRO A 235 66.18 37.57 -32.08
C PRO A 235 64.88 38.07 -31.44
N GLN A 236 63.90 38.44 -32.27
CA GLN A 236 62.52 38.67 -31.81
C GLN A 236 61.89 37.32 -31.41
N LEU A 237 62.22 36.86 -30.19
CA LEU A 237 61.77 35.57 -29.65
C LEU A 237 60.26 35.54 -29.43
N ILE A 238 59.66 36.67 -29.04
CA ILE A 238 58.22 36.77 -28.76
C ILE A 238 57.38 36.43 -30.01
N GLY A 239 57.85 36.84 -31.20
CA GLY A 239 57.18 36.55 -32.48
C GLY A 239 57.21 35.07 -32.90
N LYS A 240 57.92 34.20 -32.16
CA LYS A 240 57.98 32.76 -32.43
C LYS A 240 56.89 31.96 -31.71
N PHE A 241 56.26 32.54 -30.70
CA PHE A 241 55.15 31.91 -29.98
C PHE A 241 53.83 32.10 -30.74
N PRO A 242 52.85 31.18 -30.57
CA PRO A 242 51.53 31.32 -31.17
C PRO A 242 50.91 32.68 -30.87
N GLY A 243 50.45 33.38 -31.92
CA GLY A 243 49.82 34.70 -31.78
C GLY A 243 50.77 35.85 -31.38
N GLY A 244 52.09 35.62 -31.38
CA GLY A 244 53.09 36.64 -31.04
C GLY A 244 53.03 37.11 -29.59
N LYS A 245 52.56 36.26 -28.68
CA LYS A 245 52.44 36.54 -27.24
C LYS A 245 53.28 35.57 -26.42
N LEU A 246 53.75 36.01 -25.27
CA LEU A 246 54.42 35.13 -24.31
C LEU A 246 53.47 34.01 -23.84
N PRO A 247 53.99 32.81 -23.51
CA PRO A 247 53.21 31.78 -22.80
C PRO A 247 52.59 32.33 -21.52
N ALA A 248 51.45 31.80 -21.08
CA ALA A 248 50.69 32.43 -19.99
C ALA A 248 51.49 32.58 -18.68
N TYR A 249 52.39 31.63 -18.39
CA TYR A 249 53.30 31.75 -17.25
C TYR A 249 54.27 32.92 -17.38
N SER A 250 54.93 33.04 -18.52
CA SER A 250 55.82 34.16 -18.80
C SER A 250 55.07 35.49 -18.83
N ASP A 251 53.85 35.55 -19.38
CA ASP A 251 53.03 36.76 -19.41
C ASP A 251 52.58 37.19 -18.01
N TYR A 252 52.19 36.23 -17.17
CA TYR A 252 51.85 36.49 -15.76
C TYR A 252 53.05 37.01 -14.97
N LEU A 253 54.22 36.37 -15.12
CA LEU A 253 55.46 36.86 -14.49
C LEU A 253 55.82 38.27 -14.95
N LEU A 254 55.61 38.60 -16.23
CA LEU A 254 55.87 39.94 -16.74
C LEU A 254 55.01 41.00 -16.00
N ARG A 255 53.77 40.67 -15.62
CA ARG A 255 52.89 41.56 -14.83
C ARG A 255 53.32 41.70 -13.38
N LEU A 256 54.02 40.71 -12.83
CA LEU A 256 54.59 40.77 -11.48
C LEU A 256 55.89 41.56 -11.40
N TRP A 257 56.55 41.82 -12.54
CA TRP A 257 57.80 42.54 -12.56
C TRP A 257 57.62 44.03 -12.23
N GLN A 258 58.35 44.50 -11.21
CA GLN A 258 58.34 45.90 -10.74
C GLN A 258 59.77 46.48 -10.61
N ASP A 259 60.71 46.01 -11.44
CA ASP A 259 62.13 46.38 -11.38
C ASP A 259 62.87 46.02 -10.07
N ASP A 260 62.26 45.21 -9.20
CA ASP A 260 62.89 44.62 -8.00
C ASP A 260 62.98 43.09 -8.12
N VAL A 261 64.21 42.59 -8.26
CA VAL A 261 64.48 41.16 -8.37
C VAL A 261 64.10 40.39 -7.10
N ALA A 262 64.33 40.94 -5.92
CA ALA A 262 64.04 40.23 -4.68
C ALA A 262 62.53 40.01 -4.51
N GLN A 263 61.76 41.08 -4.65
CA GLN A 263 60.30 41.02 -4.59
C GLN A 263 59.71 40.12 -5.69
N PHE A 264 60.27 40.20 -6.90
CA PHE A 264 59.83 39.36 -8.02
C PHE A 264 60.06 37.87 -7.76
N LEU A 265 61.23 37.47 -7.24
CA LEU A 265 61.51 36.08 -6.91
C LEU A 265 60.67 35.58 -5.71
N GLU A 266 60.37 36.45 -4.74
CA GLU A 266 59.46 36.14 -3.64
C GLU A 266 58.02 35.92 -4.14
N ALA A 267 57.55 36.73 -5.09
CA ALA A 267 56.23 36.54 -5.72
C ALA A 267 56.15 35.23 -6.51
N ILE A 268 57.26 34.75 -7.10
CA ILE A 268 57.31 33.41 -7.71
C ILE A 268 57.19 32.32 -6.65
N ASP A 269 57.76 32.51 -5.47
CA ASP A 269 57.72 31.53 -4.38
C ASP A 269 56.32 31.44 -3.73
N SER A 270 55.52 32.52 -3.76
CA SER A 270 54.14 32.50 -3.25
C SER A 270 53.19 31.66 -4.11
N LEU A 271 53.51 31.44 -5.39
CA LEU A 271 52.72 30.56 -6.29
C LEU A 271 52.67 29.09 -5.82
N ARG A 272 53.46 28.73 -4.81
CA ARG A 272 53.51 27.40 -4.20
C ARG A 272 52.18 26.94 -3.61
N TYR A 273 51.30 27.87 -3.17
CA TYR A 273 50.04 27.52 -2.51
C TYR A 273 48.93 27.05 -3.48
N ALA A 274 49.12 27.23 -4.80
CA ALA A 274 48.11 26.96 -5.83
C ALA A 274 48.31 25.63 -6.59
N ALA A 275 49.29 24.80 -6.22
CA ALA A 275 49.63 23.58 -6.95
C ALA A 275 49.16 22.28 -6.23
N PRO A 276 48.26 21.49 -6.85
CA PRO A 276 47.92 20.13 -6.41
C PRO A 276 48.98 19.09 -6.78
N ASP A 277 48.78 17.84 -6.35
CA ASP A 277 49.41 16.58 -6.82
C ASP A 277 49.24 16.30 -8.34
N SER A 278 49.11 17.33 -9.17
CA SER A 278 48.69 17.30 -10.59
C SER A 278 49.80 16.94 -11.57
N TRP A 279 51.05 16.72 -11.11
CA TRP A 279 52.13 16.19 -11.95
C TRP A 279 51.95 14.68 -12.22
N LYS A 280 50.80 14.29 -12.78
CA LYS A 280 50.49 12.92 -13.25
C LYS A 280 50.73 12.81 -14.76
N GLY A 281 51.91 13.23 -15.22
CA GLY A 281 52.29 13.15 -16.64
C GLY A 281 51.71 14.24 -17.55
N GLN A 282 51.23 15.36 -16.99
CA GLN A 282 50.84 16.54 -17.77
C GLN A 282 52.08 17.31 -18.26
N HIS A 283 51.92 18.08 -19.34
CA HIS A 283 52.97 18.95 -19.87
C HIS A 283 53.27 20.10 -18.89
N LEU A 284 54.54 20.55 -18.86
CA LEU A 284 55.00 21.60 -17.94
C LEU A 284 54.22 22.90 -18.10
N SER A 285 53.96 23.30 -19.35
CA SER A 285 53.19 24.50 -19.70
C SER A 285 51.78 24.48 -19.11
N GLN A 286 51.03 23.40 -19.32
CA GLN A 286 49.64 23.24 -18.84
C GLN A 286 49.54 23.29 -17.31
N THR A 287 50.52 22.72 -16.62
CA THR A 287 50.53 22.72 -15.16
C THR A 287 50.72 24.13 -14.61
N LEU A 288 51.65 24.89 -15.20
CA LEU A 288 51.89 26.28 -14.82
C LEU A 288 50.71 27.20 -15.18
N GLU A 289 50.03 26.95 -16.30
CA GLU A 289 48.81 27.67 -16.70
C GLU A 289 47.68 27.48 -15.70
N THR A 290 47.43 26.23 -15.27
CA THR A 290 46.39 25.91 -14.28
C THR A 290 46.66 26.58 -12.93
N MET A 291 47.92 26.57 -12.49
CA MET A 291 48.36 27.22 -11.26
C MET A 291 48.13 28.74 -11.30
N ILE A 292 48.38 29.39 -12.44
CA ILE A 292 48.14 30.84 -12.57
C ILE A 292 46.66 31.17 -12.63
N ALA A 293 45.87 30.39 -13.38
CA ALA A 293 44.42 30.59 -13.43
C ALA A 293 43.81 30.52 -12.02
N ARG A 294 44.33 29.61 -11.18
CA ARG A 294 43.98 29.48 -9.78
C ARG A 294 44.34 30.72 -8.95
N GLU A 295 45.57 31.19 -9.05
CA GLU A 295 46.05 32.38 -8.32
C GLU A 295 45.25 33.64 -8.69
N ILE A 296 44.97 33.84 -9.99
CA ILE A 296 44.15 34.98 -10.45
C ILE A 296 42.75 34.90 -9.82
N LEU A 297 42.13 33.72 -9.82
CA LEU A 297 40.81 33.53 -9.22
C LEU A 297 40.81 33.82 -7.72
N ASP A 298 41.85 33.40 -7.00
CA ASP A 298 42.01 33.67 -5.57
C ASP A 298 42.09 35.17 -5.28
N GLN A 299 42.85 35.92 -6.09
CA GLN A 299 42.95 37.37 -5.99
C GLN A 299 41.62 38.06 -6.28
N GLN A 300 40.89 37.63 -7.31
CA GLN A 300 39.58 38.18 -7.66
C GLN A 300 38.56 37.99 -6.53
N VAL A 301 38.49 36.80 -5.95
CA VAL A 301 37.55 36.50 -4.86
C VAL A 301 37.92 37.26 -3.58
N LEU A 302 39.20 37.39 -3.26
CA LEU A 302 39.66 38.18 -2.10
C LEU A 302 39.40 39.69 -2.28
N ALA A 303 39.48 40.19 -3.51
CA ALA A 303 39.13 41.57 -3.85
C ALA A 303 37.61 41.83 -3.88
N GLY A 304 36.78 40.78 -3.82
CA GLY A 304 35.33 40.89 -3.91
C GLY A 304 34.81 41.16 -5.33
N GLU A 305 35.59 40.82 -6.35
CA GLU A 305 35.19 40.94 -7.75
C GLU A 305 34.12 39.89 -8.12
N ALA A 306 33.34 40.17 -9.18
CA ALA A 306 32.34 39.25 -9.68
C ALA A 306 32.98 38.08 -10.43
N VAL A 307 32.75 36.86 -9.93
CA VAL A 307 33.31 35.61 -10.46
C VAL A 307 32.18 34.67 -10.86
N LEU A 308 32.43 33.83 -11.88
CA LEU A 308 31.42 32.88 -12.35
C LEU A 308 31.15 31.80 -11.27
N PRO A 309 29.88 31.47 -10.96
CA PRO A 309 29.52 30.49 -9.93
C PRO A 309 30.20 29.13 -10.10
N GLN A 310 30.27 28.63 -11.34
CA GLN A 310 30.93 27.36 -11.68
C GLN A 310 32.41 27.33 -11.26
N GLN A 311 33.10 28.47 -11.32
CA GLN A 311 34.48 28.57 -10.87
C GLN A 311 34.56 28.55 -9.34
N LEU A 312 33.61 29.15 -8.63
CA LEU A 312 33.55 29.11 -7.17
C LEU A 312 33.25 27.69 -6.66
N GLU A 313 32.32 27.00 -7.31
CA GLU A 313 31.91 25.64 -6.98
C GLU A 313 33.02 24.61 -7.19
N ALA A 314 33.69 24.66 -8.35
CA ALA A 314 34.80 23.76 -8.67
C ALA A 314 35.90 23.82 -7.60
N VAL A 315 36.13 25.01 -7.07
CA VAL A 315 37.16 25.30 -6.08
C VAL A 315 36.76 24.85 -4.68
N LEU A 316 35.54 25.16 -4.26
CA LEU A 316 35.03 24.74 -2.95
C LEU A 316 34.84 23.22 -2.86
N SER A 317 34.68 22.55 -4.00
CA SER A 317 34.55 21.10 -4.09
C SER A 317 35.88 20.34 -3.97
N ASP A 318 37.00 20.93 -4.42
CA ASP A 318 38.34 20.31 -4.34
C ASP A 318 38.91 20.30 -2.90
N GLY A 319 38.36 21.14 -2.00
CA GLY A 319 38.71 21.13 -0.56
C GLY A 319 40.12 21.64 -0.21
N MET A 320 40.92 22.01 -1.23
CA MET A 320 42.28 22.51 -1.06
C MET A 320 42.34 23.92 -0.44
N VAL A 321 41.29 24.71 -0.61
CA VAL A 321 41.22 26.08 -0.07
C VAL A 321 40.86 26.05 1.40
N THR A 322 41.65 26.71 2.23
CA THR A 322 41.43 26.80 3.68
C THR A 322 41.47 28.24 4.17
N GLY A 323 41.10 28.46 5.43
CA GLY A 323 41.20 29.76 6.10
C GLY A 323 40.32 30.87 5.49
N GLU A 324 40.86 32.08 5.41
CA GLU A 324 40.14 33.28 4.96
C GLU A 324 39.74 33.22 3.49
N THR A 325 40.59 32.68 2.63
CA THR A 325 40.30 32.50 1.20
C THR A 325 39.04 31.65 1.03
N ARG A 326 38.94 30.50 1.74
CA ARG A 326 37.74 29.64 1.69
C ARG A 326 36.48 30.41 2.10
N ARG A 327 36.55 31.22 3.16
CA ARG A 327 35.42 32.04 3.61
C ARG A 327 35.03 33.13 2.61
N ALA A 328 35.97 33.67 1.84
CA ALA A 328 35.68 34.61 0.77
C ALA A 328 34.92 33.92 -0.39
N TYR A 329 35.36 32.72 -0.80
CA TYR A 329 34.65 31.91 -1.80
C TYR A 329 33.22 31.57 -1.37
N VAL A 330 33.03 31.11 -0.12
CA VAL A 330 31.71 30.77 0.38
C VAL A 330 30.79 32.00 0.43
N ARG A 331 31.30 33.17 0.80
CA ARG A 331 30.52 34.42 0.78
C ARG A 331 30.07 34.83 -0.62
N ALA A 332 30.96 34.72 -1.61
CA ALA A 332 30.62 35.01 -3.00
C ALA A 332 29.54 34.03 -3.52
N LEU A 333 29.67 32.74 -3.21
CA LEU A 333 28.71 31.73 -3.61
C LEU A 333 27.37 31.85 -2.85
N PHE A 334 27.41 32.30 -1.59
CA PHE A 334 26.21 32.56 -0.79
C PHE A 334 25.30 33.61 -1.45
N ALA A 335 25.87 34.75 -1.85
CA ALA A 335 25.11 35.81 -2.53
C ALA A 335 24.46 35.29 -3.82
N HIS A 336 25.19 34.47 -4.58
CA HIS A 336 24.67 33.84 -5.79
C HIS A 336 23.51 32.87 -5.48
N SER A 337 23.68 31.98 -4.50
CA SER A 337 22.65 30.98 -4.16
C SER A 337 21.32 31.61 -3.75
N LEU A 338 21.34 32.76 -3.06
CA LEU A 338 20.12 33.50 -2.73
C LEU A 338 19.51 34.20 -3.95
N GLN A 339 20.32 34.85 -4.79
CA GLN A 339 19.81 35.61 -5.94
C GLN A 339 19.27 34.70 -7.06
N ALA A 340 19.99 33.63 -7.38
CA ALA A 340 19.65 32.69 -8.45
C ALA A 340 18.75 31.54 -7.98
N ARG A 341 18.59 31.36 -6.66
CA ARG A 341 17.91 30.20 -6.04
C ARG A 341 18.54 28.88 -6.51
N ASP A 342 19.87 28.87 -6.56
CA ASP A 342 20.65 27.73 -7.00
C ASP A 342 20.79 26.72 -5.85
N ASP A 343 20.17 25.55 -6.03
CA ASP A 343 20.14 24.47 -5.04
C ASP A 343 21.55 23.89 -4.78
N GLU A 344 22.39 23.77 -5.81
CA GLU A 344 23.74 23.18 -5.68
C GLU A 344 24.66 24.12 -4.90
N ALA A 345 24.64 25.40 -5.27
CA ALA A 345 25.35 26.45 -4.54
C ALA A 345 24.88 26.55 -3.08
N ALA A 346 23.57 26.48 -2.83
CA ALA A 346 22.99 26.51 -1.49
C ALA A 346 23.51 25.35 -0.62
N VAL A 347 23.61 24.14 -1.18
CA VAL A 347 24.11 22.96 -0.46
C VAL A 347 25.60 23.09 -0.13
N ILE A 348 26.42 23.59 -1.07
CA ILE A 348 27.86 23.81 -0.84
C ILE A 348 28.06 24.83 0.28
N VAL A 349 27.34 25.95 0.23
CA VAL A 349 27.43 27.01 1.23
C VAL A 349 26.93 26.52 2.59
N ALA A 350 25.78 25.84 2.63
CA ALA A 350 25.24 25.31 3.88
C ALA A 350 26.16 24.26 4.52
N ARG A 351 26.82 23.40 3.73
CA ARG A 351 27.84 22.48 4.25
C ARG A 351 29.03 23.24 4.82
N ALA A 352 29.43 24.34 4.20
CA ALA A 352 30.48 25.19 4.74
C ALA A 352 30.07 25.85 6.06
N MET A 353 28.83 26.34 6.17
CA MET A 353 28.25 26.86 7.42
C MET A 353 28.18 25.78 8.51
N ASP A 354 27.74 24.57 8.18
CA ASP A 354 27.72 23.44 9.12
C ASP A 354 29.13 23.09 9.63
N SER A 355 30.18 23.31 8.81
CA SER A 355 31.57 23.02 9.16
C SER A 355 32.31 24.14 9.93
N ASP A 356 31.85 25.40 9.83
CA ASP A 356 32.53 26.57 10.40
C ASP A 356 31.54 27.45 11.19
N PRO A 357 31.53 27.36 12.53
CA PRO A 357 30.60 28.13 13.37
C PRO A 357 30.70 29.65 13.19
N GLN A 358 31.88 30.19 12.88
CA GLN A 358 32.03 31.63 12.64
C GLN A 358 31.36 32.03 11.32
N LEU A 359 31.46 31.16 10.31
CA LEU A 359 30.79 31.36 9.03
C LEU A 359 29.27 31.22 9.15
N ASP A 360 28.79 30.26 9.93
CA ASP A 360 27.35 30.12 10.22
C ASP A 360 26.79 31.35 10.96
N GLN A 361 27.53 31.92 11.91
CA GLN A 361 27.09 33.14 12.59
C GLN A 361 26.99 34.33 11.61
N LEU A 362 28.01 34.53 10.79
CA LEU A 362 28.05 35.64 9.83
C LEU A 362 26.98 35.51 8.76
N LEU A 363 26.88 34.34 8.13
CA LEU A 363 25.88 34.09 7.09
C LEU A 363 24.47 33.92 7.67
N GLY A 364 24.35 33.50 8.93
CA GLY A 364 23.09 33.47 9.67
C GLY A 364 22.45 34.85 9.80
N ILE A 365 23.24 35.87 10.18
CA ILE A 365 22.79 37.27 10.20
C ILE A 365 22.35 37.71 8.80
N ALA A 366 23.13 37.37 7.77
CA ALA A 366 22.77 37.71 6.39
C ALA A 366 21.48 37.03 5.91
N LEU A 367 21.21 35.79 6.34
CA LEU A 367 19.92 35.12 6.10
C LEU A 367 18.78 35.84 6.82
N GLU A 368 18.98 36.26 8.07
CA GLU A 368 17.98 37.03 8.84
C GLU A 368 17.67 38.38 8.21
N ASP A 369 18.68 39.12 7.74
CA ASP A 369 18.49 40.37 7.02
C ASP A 369 17.76 40.15 5.68
N THR A 370 18.08 39.05 4.98
CA THR A 370 17.43 38.69 3.71
C THR A 370 15.97 38.28 3.93
N LEU A 371 15.62 37.67 5.07
CA LEU A 371 14.22 37.33 5.39
C LEU A 371 13.29 38.55 5.37
N ALA A 372 13.79 39.74 5.71
CA ALA A 372 12.99 40.97 5.72
C ALA A 372 12.64 41.48 4.32
N THR A 373 13.40 41.09 3.28
CA THR A 373 13.27 41.65 1.92
C THR A 373 12.92 40.59 0.87
N GLN A 374 13.46 39.38 1.00
CA GLN A 374 13.29 38.25 0.08
C GLN A 374 13.17 36.93 0.86
N PRO A 375 12.08 36.75 1.64
CA PRO A 375 11.91 35.55 2.47
C PRO A 375 11.82 34.25 1.66
N ASP A 376 11.40 34.33 0.40
CA ASP A 376 11.29 33.19 -0.50
C ASP A 376 12.65 32.66 -0.99
N SER A 377 13.62 33.55 -1.22
CA SER A 377 15.00 33.18 -1.51
C SER A 377 15.63 32.42 -0.33
N VAL A 378 15.37 32.87 0.90
CA VAL A 378 15.80 32.16 2.13
C VAL A 378 15.09 30.82 2.26
N TYR A 379 13.80 30.75 1.95
CA TYR A 379 13.05 29.48 1.96
C TYR A 379 13.67 28.47 0.98
N ALA A 380 13.96 28.89 -0.25
CA ALA A 380 14.59 28.04 -1.27
C ALA A 380 15.97 27.53 -0.80
N PHE A 381 16.82 28.43 -0.30
CA PHE A 381 18.15 28.08 0.21
C PHE A 381 18.10 27.02 1.33
N VAL A 382 17.25 27.25 2.35
CA VAL A 382 17.14 26.33 3.49
C VAL A 382 16.52 25.01 3.08
N ARG A 383 15.55 25.03 2.16
CA ARG A 383 14.92 23.83 1.61
C ARG A 383 15.91 22.97 0.84
N ALA A 384 16.74 23.56 -0.01
CA ALA A 384 17.79 22.86 -0.77
C ALA A 384 18.75 22.12 0.17
N ARG A 385 19.19 22.80 1.26
CA ARG A 385 19.97 22.17 2.32
C ARG A 385 19.26 20.97 2.92
N LEU A 386 18.04 21.13 3.41
CA LEU A 386 17.30 20.07 4.11
C LEU A 386 17.01 18.86 3.21
N ALA A 387 16.81 19.10 1.91
CA ALA A 387 16.64 18.04 0.92
C ALA A 387 17.92 17.21 0.71
N ALA A 388 19.09 17.87 0.64
CA ALA A 388 20.36 17.20 0.33
C ALA A 388 21.10 16.63 1.54
N LEU A 389 21.06 17.32 2.69
CA LEU A 389 21.87 17.00 3.88
C LEU A 389 21.06 16.42 5.04
N GLY A 390 19.75 16.27 4.86
CA GLY A 390 18.84 15.76 5.89
C GLY A 390 18.39 16.82 6.88
N VAL A 391 17.62 16.36 7.86
CA VAL A 391 16.83 17.21 8.75
C VAL A 391 17.57 17.50 10.04
N GLU A 392 17.73 18.79 10.36
CA GLU A 392 18.35 19.28 11.59
C GLU A 392 17.54 20.42 12.20
N THR A 393 17.40 20.45 13.52
CA THR A 393 16.52 21.36 14.27
C THR A 393 16.77 22.84 13.96
N ARG A 394 18.04 23.26 13.84
CA ARG A 394 18.40 24.65 13.51
C ARG A 394 17.87 25.06 12.14
N TRP A 395 18.08 24.22 11.13
CA TRP A 395 17.63 24.48 9.75
C TRP A 395 16.11 24.37 9.61
N GLN A 396 15.45 23.47 10.36
CA GLN A 396 14.00 23.45 10.44
C GLN A 396 13.42 24.77 10.98
N GLN A 397 14.03 25.36 12.01
CA GLN A 397 13.59 26.66 12.54
C GLN A 397 13.75 27.77 11.50
N ARG A 398 14.89 27.83 10.81
CA ARG A 398 15.12 28.78 9.70
C ARG A 398 14.08 28.60 8.58
N LEU A 399 13.74 27.35 8.22
CA LEU A 399 12.70 27.06 7.22
C LEU A 399 11.32 27.55 7.67
N LYS A 400 10.96 27.34 8.94
CA LYS A 400 9.68 27.79 9.51
C LYS A 400 9.55 29.31 9.45
N TRP A 401 10.60 30.04 9.83
CA TRP A 401 10.60 31.51 9.76
C TRP A 401 10.54 32.03 8.32
N ALA A 402 11.26 31.39 7.40
CA ALA A 402 11.21 31.73 5.98
C ALA A 402 9.83 31.47 5.37
N ALA A 403 9.21 30.33 5.71
CA ALA A 403 7.87 29.97 5.26
C ALA A 403 6.81 30.94 5.81
N LEU A 404 6.85 31.25 7.13
CA LEU A 404 5.95 32.21 7.76
C LEU A 404 6.07 33.60 7.12
N SER A 405 7.29 34.09 6.93
CA SER A 405 7.54 35.41 6.35
C SER A 405 7.09 35.46 4.88
N SER A 406 7.37 34.42 4.09
CA SER A 406 6.92 34.31 2.70
C SER A 406 5.40 34.26 2.59
N LEU A 407 4.75 33.49 3.47
CA LEU A 407 3.29 33.41 3.53
C LEU A 407 2.67 34.73 3.99
N GLN A 408 3.28 35.44 4.93
CA GLN A 408 2.79 36.75 5.37
C GLN A 408 2.82 37.77 4.22
N VAL A 409 3.91 37.82 3.46
CA VAL A 409 4.01 38.65 2.23
C VAL A 409 2.95 38.22 1.21
N ALA A 410 2.77 36.92 0.97
CA ALA A 410 1.75 36.43 0.04
C ALA A 410 0.31 36.77 0.49
N ILE A 411 0.03 36.75 1.80
CA ILE A 411 -1.28 37.10 2.37
C ILE A 411 -1.56 38.60 2.27
N THR A 412 -0.56 39.43 2.52
CA THR A 412 -0.71 40.89 2.60
C THR A 412 -0.61 41.57 1.23
N ASP A 413 0.40 41.22 0.44
CA ASP A 413 0.78 41.93 -0.79
C ASP A 413 0.62 41.08 -2.06
N GLY A 414 0.61 39.75 -1.95
CA GLY A 414 0.48 38.83 -3.09
C GLY A 414 -0.93 38.78 -3.66
N ASP A 415 -1.11 38.23 -4.87
CA ASP A 415 -2.44 37.88 -5.40
C ASP A 415 -2.94 36.52 -4.85
N ASN A 416 -4.21 36.20 -5.09
CA ASN A 416 -4.83 35.00 -4.53
C ASN A 416 -4.22 33.71 -5.11
N GLU A 417 -3.74 33.75 -6.35
CA GLU A 417 -3.04 32.62 -6.99
C GLU A 417 -1.70 32.35 -6.31
N THR A 418 -0.90 33.40 -6.07
CA THR A 418 0.39 33.35 -5.37
C THR A 418 0.22 32.79 -3.98
N LEU A 419 -0.78 33.27 -3.22
CA LEU A 419 -1.09 32.77 -1.89
C LEU A 419 -1.45 31.28 -1.91
N LEU A 420 -2.32 30.85 -2.82
CA LEU A 420 -2.68 29.43 -2.94
C LEU A 420 -1.49 28.56 -3.35
N ASN A 421 -0.62 29.05 -4.23
CA ASN A 421 0.58 28.32 -4.65
C ASN A 421 1.56 28.15 -3.49
N TRP A 422 1.74 29.17 -2.65
CA TRP A 422 2.53 29.09 -1.42
C TRP A 422 1.94 28.11 -0.40
N LEU A 423 0.63 28.19 -0.14
CA LEU A 423 -0.03 27.26 0.77
C LEU A 423 0.07 25.81 0.26
N LYS A 424 -0.10 25.58 -1.05
CA LYS A 424 0.09 24.27 -1.68
C LYS A 424 1.55 23.78 -1.59
N LEU A 425 2.52 24.68 -1.76
CA LEU A 425 3.95 24.36 -1.65
C LEU A 425 4.26 23.88 -0.23
N VAL A 426 3.94 24.69 0.78
CA VAL A 426 4.15 24.36 2.19
C VAL A 426 3.42 23.09 2.60
N ALA A 427 2.20 22.88 2.08
CA ALA A 427 1.41 21.68 2.32
C ALA A 427 1.96 20.39 1.67
N ARG A 428 2.82 20.51 0.66
CA ARG A 428 3.44 19.37 -0.04
C ARG A 428 4.80 18.99 0.53
N GLU A 429 5.38 19.81 1.40
CA GLU A 429 6.66 19.51 2.01
C GLU A 429 6.59 18.27 2.93
N PRO A 430 7.70 17.55 3.11
CA PRO A 430 7.79 16.42 4.03
C PRO A 430 7.35 16.78 5.45
N ALA A 431 6.61 15.88 6.12
CA ALA A 431 6.18 16.07 7.51
C ALA A 431 7.35 16.30 8.47
N ALA A 432 8.52 15.73 8.16
CA ALA A 432 9.76 15.92 8.90
C ALA A 432 10.25 17.38 8.93
N TYR A 433 9.74 18.28 8.07
CA TYR A 433 10.07 19.71 8.12
C TYR A 433 9.25 20.46 9.19
N GLY A 434 8.19 19.85 9.71
CA GLY A 434 7.40 20.41 10.82
C GLY A 434 6.62 21.68 10.47
N LEU A 435 6.20 21.84 9.21
CA LEU A 435 5.49 23.03 8.71
C LEU A 435 3.97 23.01 8.93
N THR A 436 3.41 21.96 9.55
CA THR A 436 1.95 21.83 9.76
C THR A 436 1.35 23.03 10.50
N GLU A 437 2.00 23.49 11.56
CA GLU A 437 1.52 24.65 12.33
C GLU A 437 1.64 25.97 11.54
N VAL A 438 2.67 26.10 10.70
CA VAL A 438 2.83 27.25 9.80
C VAL A 438 1.70 27.28 8.77
N LEU A 439 1.37 26.14 8.18
CA LEU A 439 0.25 26.01 7.25
C LEU A 439 -1.07 26.37 7.93
N ARG A 440 -1.32 25.85 9.14
CA ARG A 440 -2.51 26.15 9.94
C ARG A 440 -2.69 27.66 10.15
N GLN A 441 -1.65 28.32 10.64
CA GLN A 441 -1.68 29.76 10.91
C GLN A 441 -1.90 30.57 9.63
N ALA A 442 -1.28 30.15 8.52
CA ALA A 442 -1.44 30.83 7.25
C ALA A 442 -2.84 30.65 6.64
N ILE A 443 -3.46 29.47 6.76
CA ILE A 443 -4.86 29.26 6.34
C ILE A 443 -5.79 30.16 7.16
N LEU A 444 -5.60 30.24 8.48
CA LEU A 444 -6.39 31.12 9.35
C LEU A 444 -6.22 32.61 9.02
N ALA A 445 -4.99 33.04 8.75
CA ALA A 445 -4.71 34.43 8.37
C ALA A 445 -5.27 34.76 6.98
N ALA A 446 -5.23 33.82 6.03
CA ALA A 446 -5.81 33.97 4.70
C ALA A 446 -7.35 33.99 4.69
N ARG A 447 -8.01 33.48 5.74
CA ARG A 447 -9.47 33.36 5.85
C ARG A 447 -10.20 34.68 5.64
N LEU A 448 -9.73 35.78 6.25
CA LEU A 448 -10.38 37.09 6.12
C LEU A 448 -10.40 37.59 4.67
N ARG A 449 -9.35 37.28 3.91
CA ARG A 449 -9.24 37.63 2.50
C ARG A 449 -10.16 36.76 1.64
N ALA A 450 -10.33 35.50 2.02
CA ALA A 450 -11.26 34.58 1.37
C ALA A 450 -12.75 34.95 1.55
N HIS A 451 -13.10 35.84 2.49
CA HIS A 451 -14.47 36.39 2.60
C HIS A 451 -14.88 37.20 1.37
N GLN A 452 -13.92 37.69 0.58
CA GLN A 452 -14.17 38.49 -0.62
C GLN A 452 -13.87 37.73 -1.93
N ASP A 453 -13.24 36.55 -1.85
CA ASP A 453 -12.89 35.73 -3.01
C ASP A 453 -13.21 34.25 -2.73
N GLY A 454 -14.23 33.74 -3.42
CA GLY A 454 -14.70 32.37 -3.32
C GLY A 454 -13.71 31.30 -3.78
N GLU A 455 -12.86 31.58 -4.78
CA GLU A 455 -11.86 30.62 -5.27
C GLU A 455 -10.73 30.46 -4.25
N LEU A 456 -10.33 31.55 -3.57
CA LEU A 456 -9.44 31.45 -2.42
C LEU A 456 -10.08 30.62 -1.31
N GLY A 457 -11.35 30.89 -0.95
CA GLY A 457 -12.08 30.13 0.07
C GLY A 457 -12.17 28.63 -0.22
N LYS A 458 -12.52 28.28 -1.47
CA LYS A 458 -12.48 26.89 -1.97
C LYS A 458 -11.10 26.27 -1.83
N GLY A 459 -10.04 27.01 -2.17
CA GLY A 459 -8.66 26.55 -2.01
C GLY A 459 -8.30 26.27 -0.55
N LEU A 460 -8.71 27.14 0.38
CA LEU A 460 -8.49 26.96 1.83
C LEU A 460 -9.23 25.73 2.36
N VAL A 461 -10.50 25.54 2.03
CA VAL A 461 -11.29 24.36 2.43
C VAL A 461 -10.63 23.08 1.89
N MET A 462 -10.27 23.05 0.61
CA MET A 462 -9.63 21.88 0.00
C MET A 462 -8.26 21.54 0.62
N LEU A 463 -7.51 22.56 1.05
CA LEU A 463 -6.25 22.36 1.75
C LEU A 463 -6.47 21.85 3.18
N ALA A 464 -7.42 22.43 3.92
CA ALA A 464 -7.76 21.99 5.28
C ALA A 464 -8.22 20.53 5.29
N VAL A 465 -9.17 20.15 4.43
CA VAL A 465 -9.64 18.76 4.29
C VAL A 465 -8.48 17.76 4.13
N LYS A 466 -7.47 18.10 3.32
CA LYS A 466 -6.39 17.16 2.99
C LYS A 466 -5.21 17.16 3.96
N ARG A 467 -4.96 18.28 4.66
CA ARG A 467 -3.68 18.53 5.34
C ARG A 467 -3.80 18.98 6.78
N ASP A 468 -4.90 19.61 7.15
CA ASP A 468 -5.21 19.96 8.54
C ASP A 468 -6.71 19.81 8.80
N PRO A 469 -7.20 18.57 8.94
CA PRO A 469 -8.63 18.30 9.05
C PRO A 469 -9.26 18.96 10.29
N VAL A 470 -8.49 19.17 11.36
CA VAL A 470 -8.95 19.88 12.56
C VAL A 470 -9.39 21.30 12.22
N LEU A 471 -8.73 21.94 11.27
CA LEU A 471 -9.06 23.29 10.83
C LEU A 471 -10.33 23.35 9.97
N LEU A 472 -10.71 22.22 9.36
CA LEU A 472 -11.90 22.15 8.52
C LEU A 472 -13.14 22.62 9.25
N ASP A 473 -13.30 22.21 10.51
CA ASP A 473 -14.46 22.58 11.33
C ASP A 473 -14.57 24.10 11.50
N VAL A 474 -13.45 24.74 11.86
CA VAL A 474 -13.34 26.19 12.03
C VAL A 474 -13.66 26.96 10.73
N LEU A 475 -13.29 26.41 9.57
CA LEU A 475 -13.59 27.02 8.27
C LEU A 475 -15.06 26.82 7.88
N LEU A 476 -15.63 25.65 8.14
CA LEU A 476 -17.02 25.34 7.79
C LEU A 476 -18.03 26.01 8.74
N GLU A 477 -17.63 26.42 9.94
CA GLU A 477 -18.45 27.25 10.83
C GLU A 477 -18.48 28.74 10.41
N ASP A 478 -17.50 29.20 9.62
CA ASP A 478 -17.40 30.58 9.17
C ASP A 478 -18.36 30.86 7.99
N GLN A 479 -19.55 31.37 8.30
CA GLN A 479 -20.56 31.73 7.30
C GLN A 479 -20.06 32.79 6.29
N ALA A 480 -19.15 33.69 6.70
CA ALA A 480 -18.58 34.69 5.79
C ALA A 480 -17.60 34.07 4.80
N LEU A 481 -16.98 32.93 5.14
CA LEU A 481 -16.18 32.12 4.20
C LEU A 481 -17.06 31.30 3.26
N LEU A 482 -18.17 30.74 3.75
CA LEU A 482 -19.07 29.91 2.95
C LEU A 482 -19.90 30.72 1.94
N ALA A 483 -20.27 31.96 2.28
CA ALA A 483 -21.11 32.81 1.44
C ALA A 483 -20.56 33.04 0.01
N PRO A 484 -19.27 33.40 -0.20
CA PRO A 484 -18.71 33.65 -1.53
C PRO A 484 -18.26 32.39 -2.28
N LEU A 485 -18.37 31.18 -1.71
CA LEU A 485 -17.88 29.96 -2.37
C LEU A 485 -18.51 29.76 -3.75
N PRO A 486 -17.75 29.24 -4.73
CA PRO A 486 -18.26 28.98 -6.07
C PRO A 486 -19.32 27.87 -6.06
N ASP A 487 -20.25 27.99 -7.01
CA ASP A 487 -21.53 27.28 -7.09
C ASP A 487 -21.48 25.80 -6.67
N ALA A 488 -20.67 24.95 -7.30
CA ALA A 488 -20.67 23.52 -6.98
C ALA A 488 -20.31 23.20 -5.51
N LEU A 489 -19.38 23.96 -4.92
CA LEU A 489 -18.97 23.74 -3.52
C LEU A 489 -19.94 24.39 -2.54
N ALA A 490 -20.46 25.58 -2.86
CA ALA A 490 -21.48 26.25 -2.09
C ALA A 490 -22.77 25.41 -2.03
N TRP A 491 -23.21 24.89 -3.18
CA TRP A 491 -24.39 24.05 -3.28
C TRP A 491 -24.29 22.77 -2.45
N ALA A 492 -23.09 22.19 -2.29
CA ALA A 492 -22.89 21.01 -1.46
C ALA A 492 -22.83 21.33 0.05
N LEU A 493 -22.05 22.35 0.45
CA LEU A 493 -21.75 22.61 1.87
C LEU A 493 -22.76 23.52 2.58
N ARG A 494 -23.48 24.36 1.82
CA ARG A 494 -24.44 25.34 2.33
C ARG A 494 -25.88 25.00 1.94
N ASP A 495 -26.11 24.71 0.66
CA ASP A 495 -27.48 24.54 0.13
C ASP A 495 -27.92 23.06 0.06
N TYR A 496 -27.03 22.13 0.43
CA TYR A 496 -27.26 20.68 0.53
C TYR A 496 -27.90 20.05 -0.72
N ARG A 497 -27.50 20.51 -1.91
CA ARG A 497 -28.04 19.96 -3.17
C ARG A 497 -27.49 18.56 -3.45
N PRO A 498 -28.34 17.53 -3.68
CA PRO A 498 -27.88 16.16 -3.88
C PRO A 498 -26.87 15.99 -5.02
N ASP A 499 -27.11 16.66 -6.15
CA ASP A 499 -26.24 16.64 -7.33
C ASP A 499 -24.84 17.23 -7.06
N ALA A 500 -24.78 18.30 -6.28
CA ALA A 500 -23.52 18.96 -5.90
C ALA A 500 -22.71 18.14 -4.88
N ILE A 501 -23.38 17.47 -3.94
CA ILE A 501 -22.72 16.58 -2.98
C ILE A 501 -22.13 15.36 -3.70
N GLU A 502 -22.86 14.80 -4.66
CA GLU A 502 -22.36 13.72 -5.52
C GLU A 502 -21.15 14.16 -6.37
N GLU A 503 -21.16 15.38 -6.91
CA GLU A 503 -20.01 15.93 -7.62
C GLU A 503 -18.77 16.06 -6.71
N CYS A 504 -18.95 16.40 -5.43
CA CYS A 504 -17.85 16.48 -4.46
C CYS A 504 -17.13 15.13 -4.31
N LEU A 505 -17.87 14.02 -4.29
CA LEU A 505 -17.27 12.68 -4.24
C LEU A 505 -16.43 12.39 -5.49
N ASN A 506 -16.97 12.71 -6.67
CA ASN A 506 -16.35 12.37 -7.95
C ASN A 506 -15.12 13.23 -8.28
N VAL A 507 -15.17 14.53 -7.96
CA VAL A 507 -14.16 15.51 -8.42
C VAL A 507 -13.20 15.93 -7.31
N LYS A 508 -13.66 15.95 -6.04
CA LYS A 508 -12.93 16.60 -4.94
C LYS A 508 -12.44 15.62 -3.86
N GLY A 509 -13.09 14.46 -3.71
CA GLY A 509 -12.67 13.36 -2.84
C GLY A 509 -13.71 12.96 -1.79
N ARG A 510 -13.44 11.85 -1.10
CA ARG A 510 -14.36 11.24 -0.11
C ARG A 510 -14.54 12.12 1.13
N GLU A 511 -13.49 12.82 1.53
CA GLU A 511 -13.46 13.60 2.76
C GLU A 511 -14.39 14.82 2.67
N LEU A 512 -14.44 15.47 1.51
CA LEU A 512 -15.34 16.59 1.30
C LEU A 512 -16.80 16.12 1.17
N TYR A 513 -17.04 14.98 0.52
CA TYR A 513 -18.36 14.34 0.49
C TYR A 513 -18.87 14.05 1.91
N LEU A 514 -18.04 13.45 2.77
CA LEU A 514 -18.40 13.18 4.17
C LEU A 514 -18.66 14.46 4.97
N ALA A 515 -17.85 15.52 4.77
CA ALA A 515 -18.10 16.80 5.42
C ALA A 515 -19.45 17.41 5.01
N ALA A 516 -19.81 17.33 3.73
CA ALA A 516 -21.10 17.80 3.24
C ALA A 516 -22.27 16.96 3.79
N MET A 517 -22.15 15.62 3.76
CA MET A 517 -23.18 14.70 4.26
C MET A 517 -23.38 14.84 5.77
N ALA A 518 -22.32 14.99 6.56
CA ALA A 518 -22.43 15.21 8.00
C ALA A 518 -23.11 16.54 8.33
N ARG A 519 -22.83 17.61 7.58
CA ARG A 519 -23.56 18.88 7.72
C ARG A 519 -25.02 18.74 7.33
N ALA A 520 -25.33 18.02 6.26
CA ALA A 520 -26.71 17.76 5.85
C ALA A 520 -27.48 16.93 6.90
N ALA A 521 -26.83 15.94 7.52
CA ALA A 521 -27.40 15.16 8.62
C ALA A 521 -27.70 16.07 9.83
N HIS A 522 -26.74 16.92 10.21
CA HIS A 522 -26.91 17.86 11.32
C HIS A 522 -27.97 18.94 11.01
N ALA A 523 -28.14 19.31 9.74
CA ALA A 523 -29.22 20.21 9.31
C ALA A 523 -30.58 19.49 9.17
N GLY A 524 -30.62 18.15 9.17
CA GLY A 524 -31.84 17.36 9.00
C GLY A 524 -32.40 17.35 7.59
N ILE A 525 -31.54 17.45 6.56
CA ILE A 525 -31.95 17.44 5.15
C ILE A 525 -32.07 16.00 4.66
N SER A 526 -33.29 15.51 4.47
CA SER A 526 -33.58 14.12 4.06
C SER A 526 -33.17 13.80 2.62
N ASP A 527 -33.34 14.76 1.72
CA ASP A 527 -33.31 14.56 0.26
C ASP A 527 -31.93 14.13 -0.28
N VAL A 528 -30.87 14.29 0.53
CA VAL A 528 -29.51 13.88 0.17
C VAL A 528 -29.19 12.44 0.58
N PHE A 529 -30.01 11.83 1.45
CA PHE A 529 -29.80 10.48 1.97
C PHE A 529 -30.69 9.50 1.21
N ASP A 530 -30.44 9.34 -0.08
CA ASP A 530 -31.04 8.26 -0.85
C ASP A 530 -30.41 6.88 -0.50
N ALA A 531 -30.94 5.81 -1.07
CA ALA A 531 -30.41 4.46 -0.85
C ALA A 531 -28.92 4.33 -1.21
N ALA A 532 -28.47 4.98 -2.28
CA ALA A 532 -27.08 4.89 -2.73
C ALA A 532 -26.13 5.65 -1.79
N ALA A 533 -26.55 6.81 -1.28
CA ALA A 533 -25.82 7.62 -0.33
C ALA A 533 -25.66 6.89 1.01
N VAL A 534 -26.73 6.25 1.50
CA VAL A 534 -26.71 5.41 2.71
C VAL A 534 -25.74 4.24 2.54
N ASP A 535 -25.81 3.50 1.43
CA ASP A 535 -24.91 2.39 1.16
C ASP A 535 -23.44 2.83 1.16
N ARG A 536 -23.13 3.98 0.57
CA ARG A 536 -21.76 4.51 0.52
C ARG A 536 -21.26 4.94 1.89
N ILE A 537 -22.07 5.66 2.66
CA ILE A 537 -21.72 6.05 4.04
C ILE A 537 -21.51 4.80 4.89
N TRP A 538 -22.38 3.80 4.74
CA TRP A 538 -22.27 2.53 5.44
C TRP A 538 -20.99 1.77 5.06
N ALA A 539 -20.65 1.72 3.77
CA ALA A 539 -19.40 1.14 3.31
C ALA A 539 -18.18 1.87 3.90
N MET A 540 -18.23 3.20 4.03
CA MET A 540 -17.16 3.97 4.68
C MET A 540 -17.11 3.77 6.20
N TYR A 541 -18.27 3.57 6.85
CA TYR A 541 -18.36 3.28 8.29
C TYR A 541 -17.85 1.87 8.65
N THR A 542 -18.07 0.90 7.78
CA THR A 542 -17.65 -0.49 8.00
C THR A 542 -16.22 -0.76 7.58
N ASN A 543 -15.69 0.01 6.63
CA ASN A 543 -14.32 -0.12 6.18
C ASN A 543 -13.36 0.53 7.18
N GLU A 544 -12.38 -0.22 7.70
CA GLU A 544 -11.39 0.24 8.69
C GLU A 544 -10.35 1.23 8.12
N GLN A 545 -10.59 1.78 6.92
CA GLN A 545 -9.71 2.81 6.37
C GLN A 545 -9.80 4.06 7.24
N ALA A 546 -8.65 4.47 7.79
CA ALA A 546 -8.54 5.69 8.58
C ALA A 546 -8.94 6.91 7.74
N ILE A 547 -10.12 7.47 8.01
CA ILE A 547 -10.57 8.73 7.43
C ILE A 547 -10.01 9.85 8.30
N ASN A 548 -9.10 10.63 7.72
CA ASN A 548 -8.46 11.74 8.42
C ASN A 548 -9.39 12.97 8.42
N LEU A 549 -10.49 12.88 9.17
CA LEU A 549 -11.46 13.96 9.40
C LEU A 549 -11.74 14.11 10.90
N PRO A 550 -12.14 15.31 11.36
CA PRO A 550 -12.67 15.50 12.71
C PRO A 550 -13.83 14.53 13.00
N PRO A 551 -14.00 14.08 14.26
CA PRO A 551 -15.03 13.09 14.62
C PRO A 551 -16.45 13.44 14.13
N VAL A 552 -16.80 14.74 14.11
CA VAL A 552 -18.11 15.25 13.68
C VAL A 552 -18.40 14.97 12.20
N TYR A 553 -17.37 14.84 11.36
CA TYR A 553 -17.50 14.59 9.92
C TYR A 553 -17.22 13.12 9.55
N GLN A 554 -16.97 12.24 10.53
CA GLN A 554 -16.74 10.83 10.27
C GLN A 554 -18.07 10.10 9.99
N PRO A 555 -18.05 8.98 9.23
CA PRO A 555 -19.25 8.20 8.95
C PRO A 555 -20.01 7.78 10.22
N GLU A 556 -19.29 7.52 11.31
CA GLU A 556 -19.90 7.18 12.60
C GLU A 556 -20.80 8.30 13.13
N ALA A 557 -20.37 9.55 13.07
CA ALA A 557 -21.18 10.68 13.51
C ALA A 557 -22.45 10.83 12.67
N ILE A 558 -22.38 10.59 11.36
CA ILE A 558 -23.55 10.60 10.47
C ILE A 558 -24.55 9.51 10.87
N VAL A 559 -24.07 8.28 11.10
CA VAL A 559 -24.91 7.15 11.55
C VAL A 559 -25.52 7.41 12.93
N GLN A 560 -24.76 8.02 13.86
CA GLN A 560 -25.32 8.42 15.16
C GLN A 560 -26.38 9.51 15.00
N GLU A 561 -26.24 10.44 14.07
CA GLU A 561 -27.25 11.45 13.81
C GLU A 561 -28.55 10.84 13.25
N TRP A 562 -28.45 9.83 12.37
CA TRP A 562 -29.60 9.03 11.93
C TRP A 562 -30.31 8.34 13.12
N LEU A 563 -29.55 7.82 14.08
CA LEU A 563 -30.09 7.18 15.28
C LEU A 563 -30.72 8.19 16.24
N ASN A 564 -30.09 9.35 16.45
CA ASN A 564 -30.53 10.35 17.42
C ASN A 564 -31.82 11.07 16.99
N ARG A 565 -31.97 11.36 15.70
CA ARG A 565 -33.18 11.98 15.13
C ARG A 565 -34.31 10.97 14.90
N GLY A 566 -33.97 9.69 14.90
CA GLY A 566 -34.83 8.59 14.51
C GLY A 566 -34.93 8.43 12.99
N LEU A 567 -35.46 7.30 12.54
CA LEU A 567 -35.47 6.95 11.11
C LEU A 567 -36.57 7.64 10.31
N GLY A 568 -37.58 8.23 10.94
CA GLY A 568 -38.78 8.72 10.26
C GLY A 568 -38.55 9.85 9.23
N TRP A 569 -37.46 10.61 9.36
CA TRP A 569 -37.11 11.67 8.41
C TRP A 569 -36.34 11.17 7.18
N LEU A 570 -35.76 9.97 7.21
CA LEU A 570 -35.12 9.39 6.04
C LEU A 570 -36.18 8.86 5.06
N GLU A 571 -35.88 8.84 3.76
CA GLU A 571 -36.77 8.26 2.76
C GLU A 571 -36.95 6.74 2.94
N ALA A 572 -38.04 6.19 2.40
CA ALA A 572 -38.38 4.77 2.56
C ALA A 572 -37.25 3.82 2.13
N ASP A 573 -36.68 4.05 0.94
CA ASP A 573 -35.62 3.21 0.40
C ASP A 573 -34.32 3.34 1.22
N ALA A 574 -34.03 4.54 1.73
CA ALA A 574 -32.87 4.81 2.57
C ALA A 574 -32.95 4.08 3.93
N ARG A 575 -34.14 4.07 4.56
CA ARG A 575 -34.39 3.32 5.80
C ARG A 575 -34.22 1.82 5.60
N GLU A 576 -34.78 1.29 4.51
CA GLU A 576 -34.65 -0.12 4.16
C GLU A 576 -33.17 -0.49 3.97
N THR A 577 -32.45 0.27 3.16
CA THR A 577 -31.03 0.05 2.88
C THR A 577 -30.19 0.09 4.15
N LEU A 578 -30.42 1.06 5.06
CA LEU A 578 -29.69 1.15 6.32
C LEU A 578 -29.90 -0.09 7.21
N LEU A 579 -31.15 -0.57 7.32
CA LEU A 579 -31.48 -1.78 8.09
C LEU A 579 -30.87 -3.02 7.45
N THR A 580 -30.96 -3.16 6.12
CA THR A 580 -30.33 -4.26 5.37
C THR A 580 -28.82 -4.26 5.57
N ALA A 581 -28.16 -3.10 5.50
CA ALA A 581 -26.72 -2.97 5.63
C ALA A 581 -26.23 -3.26 7.07
N ALA A 582 -26.98 -2.83 8.08
CA ALA A 582 -26.74 -3.20 9.49
C ALA A 582 -26.79 -4.71 9.73
N LEU A 583 -27.80 -5.38 9.16
CA LEU A 583 -27.93 -6.84 9.22
C LEU A 583 -26.85 -7.58 8.44
N ALA A 584 -26.54 -7.14 7.21
CA ALA A 584 -25.56 -7.79 6.34
C ALA A 584 -24.12 -7.70 6.90
N SER A 585 -23.84 -6.68 7.71
CA SER A 585 -22.57 -6.48 8.40
C SER A 585 -22.53 -7.06 9.83
N SER A 586 -23.57 -7.81 10.23
CA SER A 586 -23.70 -8.44 11.55
C SER A 586 -23.58 -7.47 12.75
N ARG A 587 -24.00 -6.21 12.58
CA ARG A 587 -23.99 -5.20 13.65
C ARG A 587 -25.32 -5.17 14.40
N ASP A 588 -25.65 -6.28 15.06
CA ASP A 588 -26.98 -6.53 15.63
C ASP A 588 -27.38 -5.50 16.70
N ALA A 589 -26.46 -5.08 17.56
CA ALA A 589 -26.74 -4.05 18.56
C ALA A 589 -27.20 -2.72 17.94
N LEU A 590 -26.61 -2.34 16.80
CA LEU A 590 -27.00 -1.13 16.07
C LEU A 590 -28.34 -1.36 15.36
N PHE A 591 -28.53 -2.53 14.75
CA PHE A 591 -29.80 -2.92 14.15
C PHE A 591 -30.96 -2.86 15.14
N TYR A 592 -30.81 -3.38 16.37
CA TYR A 592 -31.86 -3.31 17.39
C TYR A 592 -32.22 -1.87 17.76
N ARG A 593 -31.23 -0.98 17.85
CA ARG A 593 -31.49 0.46 18.07
C ARG A 593 -32.25 1.09 16.89
N LEU A 594 -31.91 0.73 15.66
CA LEU A 594 -32.61 1.19 14.46
C LEU A 594 -34.06 0.70 14.44
N VAL A 595 -34.30 -0.58 14.75
CA VAL A 595 -35.65 -1.15 14.82
C VAL A 595 -36.46 -0.50 15.93
N HIS A 596 -35.87 -0.24 17.10
CA HIS A 596 -36.54 0.48 18.18
C HIS A 596 -37.00 1.87 17.72
N SER A 597 -36.15 2.62 17.00
CA SER A 597 -36.55 3.90 16.42
C SER A 597 -37.62 3.75 15.34
N LEU A 598 -37.58 2.68 14.54
CA LEU A 598 -38.56 2.43 13.49
C LEU A 598 -39.94 2.12 14.07
N THR A 599 -40.02 1.30 15.12
CA THR A 599 -41.28 0.88 15.74
C THR A 599 -41.88 1.94 16.67
N ALA A 600 -41.08 2.94 17.07
CA ALA A 600 -41.57 4.11 17.81
C ALA A 600 -42.53 4.99 16.99
N ASP A 601 -42.49 4.93 15.66
CA ASP A 601 -43.38 5.67 14.76
C ASP A 601 -44.24 4.71 13.90
N PRO A 602 -45.47 4.38 14.34
CA PRO A 602 -46.34 3.45 13.63
C PRO A 602 -46.97 4.05 12.35
N GLU A 603 -46.88 5.37 12.13
CA GLU A 603 -47.50 6.04 10.98
C GLU A 603 -46.59 6.10 9.74
N LEU A 604 -45.37 5.53 9.83
CA LEU A 604 -44.43 5.48 8.72
C LEU A 604 -44.97 4.73 7.51
N LEU A 605 -44.69 5.27 6.32
CA LEU A 605 -44.99 4.66 5.03
C LEU A 605 -43.67 4.29 4.31
N PRO A 606 -43.42 3.01 3.98
CA PRO A 606 -44.21 1.83 4.33
C PRO A 606 -44.16 1.49 5.84
N PRO A 607 -45.14 0.73 6.37
CA PRO A 607 -45.21 0.39 7.79
C PRO A 607 -43.91 -0.24 8.33
N PRO A 608 -43.57 -0.03 9.62
CA PRO A 608 -42.35 -0.57 10.23
C PRO A 608 -42.14 -2.08 9.99
N LEU A 609 -43.20 -2.88 10.14
CA LEU A 609 -43.15 -4.32 9.95
C LEU A 609 -42.82 -4.71 8.50
N ALA A 610 -43.36 -3.98 7.52
CA ALA A 610 -43.10 -4.24 6.10
C ALA A 610 -41.64 -3.92 5.74
N THR A 611 -41.12 -2.80 6.25
CA THR A 611 -39.71 -2.39 6.08
C THR A 611 -38.77 -3.41 6.72
N LEU A 612 -39.10 -3.91 7.91
CA LEU A 612 -38.33 -4.95 8.60
C LEU A 612 -38.28 -6.26 7.81
N ILE A 613 -39.42 -6.71 7.25
CA ILE A 613 -39.50 -7.93 6.44
C ILE A 613 -38.61 -7.80 5.19
N LEU A 614 -38.68 -6.66 4.48
CA LEU A 614 -37.86 -6.40 3.31
C LEU A 614 -36.37 -6.40 3.68
N ALA A 615 -36.01 -5.73 4.78
CA ALA A 615 -34.63 -5.67 5.23
C ALA A 615 -34.06 -7.05 5.59
N LEU A 616 -34.81 -7.86 6.35
CA LEU A 616 -34.43 -9.23 6.70
C LEU A 616 -34.29 -10.11 5.46
N ASN A 617 -35.22 -10.01 4.50
CA ASN A 617 -35.19 -10.78 3.26
C ASN A 617 -33.93 -10.45 2.40
N ARG A 618 -33.55 -9.17 2.33
CA ARG A 618 -32.39 -8.71 1.54
C ARG A 618 -31.05 -8.81 2.26
N SER A 619 -31.04 -9.01 3.59
CA SER A 619 -29.83 -9.01 4.43
C SER A 619 -28.83 -10.14 4.16
N LYS A 620 -29.25 -11.21 3.46
CA LYS A 620 -28.47 -12.46 3.28
C LYS A 620 -28.10 -13.19 4.57
N ARG A 621 -28.70 -12.83 5.71
CA ARG A 621 -28.54 -13.55 6.98
C ARG A 621 -29.04 -14.98 6.87
N SER A 622 -28.45 -15.87 7.66
CA SER A 622 -28.87 -17.28 7.71
C SER A 622 -30.26 -17.39 8.35
N ALA A 623 -31.00 -18.45 8.03
CA ALA A 623 -32.30 -18.71 8.66
C ALA A 623 -32.19 -18.80 10.20
N THR A 624 -31.08 -19.34 10.71
CA THR A 624 -30.80 -19.42 12.16
C THR A 624 -30.60 -18.03 12.76
N ASP A 625 -29.78 -17.18 12.13
CA ASP A 625 -29.52 -15.81 12.59
C ASP A 625 -30.82 -15.01 12.64
N ILE A 626 -31.69 -15.15 11.64
CA ILE A 626 -32.98 -14.46 11.60
C ILE A 626 -33.89 -14.93 12.75
N VAL A 627 -33.89 -16.23 13.07
CA VAL A 627 -34.65 -16.74 14.23
C VAL A 627 -34.17 -16.09 15.52
N GLU A 628 -32.86 -15.98 15.72
CA GLU A 628 -32.27 -15.33 16.90
C GLU A 628 -32.62 -13.83 16.96
N ILE A 629 -32.47 -13.12 15.83
CA ILE A 629 -32.79 -11.69 15.72
C ILE A 629 -34.27 -11.42 16.03
N VAL A 630 -35.19 -12.17 15.40
CA VAL A 630 -36.63 -12.00 15.65
C VAL A 630 -36.98 -12.40 17.09
N GLY A 631 -36.34 -13.44 17.64
CA GLY A 631 -36.50 -13.82 19.05
C GLY A 631 -36.10 -12.72 20.01
N HIS A 632 -34.98 -12.03 19.75
CA HIS A 632 -34.54 -10.88 20.53
C HIS A 632 -35.53 -9.71 20.43
N LEU A 633 -36.01 -9.40 19.21
CA LEU A 633 -37.01 -8.34 19.00
C LEU A 633 -38.34 -8.60 19.72
N VAL A 634 -38.76 -9.86 19.82
CA VAL A 634 -39.94 -10.25 20.62
C VAL A 634 -39.66 -10.10 22.12
N SER A 635 -38.49 -10.55 22.59
CA SER A 635 -38.10 -10.45 24.00
C SER A 635 -38.03 -9.01 24.50
N ASP A 636 -37.54 -8.10 23.65
CA ASP A 636 -37.44 -6.66 23.96
C ASP A 636 -38.77 -5.90 23.79
N GLY A 637 -39.81 -6.59 23.32
CA GLY A 637 -41.14 -5.99 23.11
C GLY A 637 -41.24 -5.10 21.88
N HIS A 638 -40.27 -5.16 20.96
CA HIS A 638 -40.34 -4.45 19.67
C HIS A 638 -41.26 -5.15 18.66
N LEU A 639 -41.49 -6.45 18.81
CA LEU A 639 -42.45 -7.24 18.02
C LEU A 639 -43.37 -8.04 18.94
N THR A 640 -44.63 -8.21 18.54
CA THR A 640 -45.52 -9.19 19.17
C THR A 640 -45.25 -10.61 18.67
N LEU A 641 -45.75 -11.63 19.37
CA LEU A 641 -45.68 -13.02 18.88
C LEU A 641 -46.40 -13.21 17.53
N GLN A 642 -47.46 -12.44 17.27
CA GLN A 642 -48.15 -12.48 15.97
C GLN A 642 -47.30 -11.81 14.89
N ASP A 643 -46.59 -10.72 15.20
CA ASP A 643 -45.67 -10.08 14.24
C ASP A 643 -44.51 -11.02 13.88
N ALA A 644 -43.96 -11.75 14.85
CA ALA A 644 -42.95 -12.77 14.58
C ALA A 644 -43.44 -13.85 13.63
N VAL A 645 -44.68 -14.35 13.82
CA VAL A 645 -45.31 -15.29 12.88
C VAL A 645 -45.45 -14.66 11.49
N ASN A 646 -45.92 -13.42 11.40
CA ASN A 646 -46.08 -12.72 10.13
C ASN A 646 -44.73 -12.54 9.41
N VAL A 647 -43.66 -12.21 10.14
CA VAL A 647 -42.28 -12.12 9.60
C VAL A 647 -41.83 -13.48 9.07
N TYR A 648 -41.96 -14.55 9.86
CA TYR A 648 -41.55 -15.89 9.43
C TYR A 648 -42.30 -16.34 8.19
N VAL A 649 -43.62 -16.16 8.13
CA VAL A 649 -44.42 -16.52 6.95
C VAL A 649 -44.04 -15.70 5.73
N ALA A 650 -43.86 -14.38 5.88
CA ALA A 650 -43.49 -13.52 4.77
C ALA A 650 -42.10 -13.89 4.20
N LEU A 651 -41.14 -14.18 5.07
CA LEU A 651 -39.81 -14.65 4.66
C LEU A 651 -39.86 -16.04 4.01
N LEU A 652 -40.60 -16.99 4.58
CA LEU A 652 -40.76 -18.33 4.01
C LEU A 652 -41.42 -18.28 2.63
N ASN A 653 -42.43 -17.44 2.45
CA ASN A 653 -43.06 -17.22 1.14
C ASN A 653 -42.09 -16.55 0.16
N GLY A 654 -41.34 -15.53 0.59
CA GLY A 654 -40.31 -14.87 -0.23
C GLY A 654 -39.15 -15.79 -0.62
N TRP A 655 -38.89 -16.82 0.18
CA TRP A 655 -37.88 -17.85 -0.08
C TRP A 655 -38.46 -19.11 -0.71
N GLU A 656 -39.75 -19.12 -1.09
CA GLU A 656 -40.43 -20.25 -1.71
C GLU A 656 -40.29 -21.55 -0.90
N TRP A 657 -40.26 -21.46 0.43
CA TRP A 657 -40.16 -22.60 1.34
C TRP A 657 -38.97 -23.54 1.08
N ARG A 658 -37.83 -22.98 0.61
CA ARG A 658 -36.60 -23.75 0.36
C ARG A 658 -36.11 -24.49 1.60
N LYS A 659 -35.47 -25.66 1.40
CA LYS A 659 -34.91 -26.51 2.48
C LYS A 659 -33.94 -25.78 3.42
N THR A 660 -33.22 -24.78 2.93
CA THR A 660 -32.30 -23.95 3.75
C THR A 660 -33.02 -23.12 4.81
N ALA A 661 -34.35 -22.97 4.72
CA ALA A 661 -35.18 -22.25 5.68
C ALA A 661 -35.70 -23.14 6.84
N SER A 662 -35.26 -24.40 6.94
CA SER A 662 -35.71 -25.34 7.99
C SER A 662 -35.71 -24.75 9.41
N PRO A 663 -34.68 -23.99 9.85
CA PRO A 663 -34.70 -23.37 11.19
C PRO A 663 -35.90 -22.44 11.42
N LEU A 664 -36.32 -21.68 10.40
CA LEU A 664 -37.51 -20.82 10.48
C LEU A 664 -38.80 -21.63 10.52
N VAL A 665 -38.89 -22.71 9.74
CA VAL A 665 -40.06 -23.61 9.72
C VAL A 665 -40.24 -24.27 11.10
N GLU A 666 -39.15 -24.76 11.69
CA GLU A 666 -39.14 -25.33 13.03
C GLU A 666 -39.50 -24.31 14.10
N GLN A 667 -38.96 -23.10 14.00
CA GLN A 667 -39.29 -22.04 14.94
C GLN A 667 -40.76 -21.64 14.83
N LEU A 668 -41.30 -21.47 13.62
CA LEU A 668 -42.70 -21.19 13.39
C LEU A 668 -43.59 -22.25 14.05
N ALA A 669 -43.28 -23.53 13.86
CA ALA A 669 -44.03 -24.62 14.49
C ALA A 669 -43.92 -24.62 16.02
N ARG A 670 -42.73 -24.32 16.58
CA ARG A 670 -42.55 -24.14 18.03
C ARG A 670 -43.42 -23.02 18.59
N THR A 671 -43.43 -21.85 17.94
CA THR A 671 -44.25 -20.71 18.33
C THR A 671 -45.75 -21.06 18.27
N LEU A 672 -46.19 -21.76 17.21
CA LEU A 672 -47.58 -22.21 17.05
C LEU A 672 -48.00 -23.30 18.04
N ALA A 673 -47.07 -24.14 18.50
CA ALA A 673 -47.30 -25.15 19.52
C ALA A 673 -47.49 -24.54 20.91
N GLN A 674 -46.73 -23.47 21.21
CA GLN A 674 -46.76 -22.79 22.51
C GLN A 674 -48.00 -21.89 22.65
N ALA A 675 -48.47 -21.26 21.57
CA ALA A 675 -49.59 -20.33 21.61
C ALA A 675 -50.71 -20.70 20.64
N SER A 676 -51.81 -21.24 21.19
CA SER A 676 -52.99 -21.65 20.42
C SER A 676 -53.75 -20.48 19.78
N ALA A 677 -53.63 -19.26 20.30
CA ALA A 677 -54.36 -18.09 19.80
C ALA A 677 -53.79 -17.47 18.51
N LEU A 678 -52.58 -17.86 18.09
CA LEU A 678 -51.92 -17.30 16.91
C LEU A 678 -52.64 -17.70 15.62
N VAL A 679 -52.77 -16.73 14.70
CA VAL A 679 -53.43 -16.92 13.41
C VAL A 679 -52.38 -17.16 12.34
N LEU A 680 -52.57 -18.22 11.54
CA LEU A 680 -51.74 -18.55 10.38
C LEU A 680 -52.62 -18.74 9.14
N PRO A 681 -52.21 -18.23 7.96
CA PRO A 681 -52.88 -18.56 6.71
C PRO A 681 -52.91 -20.06 6.44
N THR A 682 -54.02 -20.57 5.92
CA THR A 682 -54.21 -22.02 5.65
C THR A 682 -53.15 -22.57 4.69
N ASP A 683 -52.74 -21.79 3.68
CA ASP A 683 -51.70 -22.19 2.73
C ASP A 683 -50.34 -22.42 3.41
N ALA A 684 -49.99 -21.58 4.39
CA ALA A 684 -48.77 -21.77 5.17
C ALA A 684 -48.85 -23.03 6.05
N LEU A 685 -50.02 -23.39 6.59
CA LEU A 685 -50.21 -24.64 7.31
C LEU A 685 -50.02 -25.87 6.41
N TRP A 686 -50.48 -25.81 5.17
CA TRP A 686 -50.26 -26.87 4.18
C TRP A 686 -48.79 -27.03 3.84
N HIS A 687 -48.06 -25.94 3.59
CA HIS A 687 -46.63 -26.00 3.37
C HIS A 687 -45.86 -26.52 4.58
N LEU A 688 -46.28 -26.17 5.81
CA LEU A 688 -45.70 -26.70 7.04
C LEU A 688 -45.87 -28.24 7.13
N LEU A 689 -47.04 -28.75 6.71
CA LEU A 689 -47.30 -30.18 6.63
C LEU A 689 -46.49 -30.86 5.52
N GLU A 690 -46.38 -30.25 4.33
CA GLU A 690 -45.55 -30.76 3.22
C GLU A 690 -44.07 -30.82 3.62
N GLN A 691 -43.53 -29.77 4.25
CA GLN A 691 -42.18 -29.74 4.79
C GLN A 691 -41.96 -30.79 5.88
N SER A 692 -42.99 -31.09 6.70
CA SER A 692 -42.90 -32.16 7.70
C SER A 692 -42.66 -33.53 7.07
N GLN A 693 -43.27 -33.79 5.91
CA GLN A 693 -43.07 -35.04 5.16
C GLN A 693 -41.69 -35.10 4.55
N GLU A 694 -41.21 -34.01 3.94
CA GLU A 694 -39.86 -33.99 3.35
C GLU A 694 -38.74 -34.11 4.38
N SER A 695 -38.92 -33.51 5.56
CA SER A 695 -37.93 -33.49 6.64
C SER A 695 -38.08 -34.63 7.66
N HIS A 696 -39.16 -35.43 7.56
CA HIS A 696 -39.55 -36.42 8.56
C HIS A 696 -39.62 -35.87 10.00
N ASN A 697 -40.16 -34.66 10.17
CA ASN A 697 -40.23 -33.98 11.46
C ASN A 697 -41.61 -34.12 12.14
N ASP A 698 -41.67 -34.92 13.20
CA ASP A 698 -42.89 -35.24 13.95
C ASP A 698 -43.58 -34.04 14.60
N MET A 699 -42.81 -33.03 15.01
CA MET A 699 -43.38 -31.83 15.63
C MET A 699 -44.15 -31.01 14.61
N LEU A 700 -43.55 -30.77 13.43
CA LEU A 700 -44.18 -30.04 12.33
C LEU A 700 -45.50 -30.72 11.93
N ALA A 701 -45.46 -32.04 11.75
CA ALA A 701 -46.62 -32.84 11.37
C ALA A 701 -47.76 -32.70 12.37
N ARG A 702 -47.49 -32.83 13.68
CA ARG A 702 -48.50 -32.72 14.73
C ARG A 702 -49.12 -31.33 14.84
N VAL A 703 -48.30 -30.28 14.78
CA VAL A 703 -48.77 -28.89 14.88
C VAL A 703 -49.61 -28.52 13.66
N ALA A 704 -49.12 -28.80 12.45
CA ALA A 704 -49.85 -28.52 11.22
C ALA A 704 -51.15 -29.33 11.15
N ALA A 705 -51.11 -30.63 11.47
CA ALA A 705 -52.28 -31.49 11.43
C ALA A 705 -53.39 -31.01 12.39
N ARG A 706 -53.04 -30.67 13.63
CA ARG A 706 -54.01 -30.16 14.61
C ARG A 706 -54.71 -28.88 14.13
N ARG A 707 -53.96 -27.94 13.55
CA ARG A 707 -54.49 -26.65 13.06
C ARG A 707 -55.29 -26.80 11.77
N LEU A 708 -54.84 -27.67 10.86
CA LEU A 708 -55.56 -27.99 9.64
C LEU A 708 -56.87 -28.71 9.96
N SER A 709 -56.90 -29.65 10.90
CA SER A 709 -58.12 -30.29 11.38
C SER A 709 -59.16 -29.28 11.88
N GLN A 710 -58.75 -28.28 12.66
CA GLN A 710 -59.64 -27.18 13.08
C GLN A 710 -60.16 -26.36 11.89
N SER A 711 -59.31 -26.12 10.89
CA SER A 711 -59.71 -25.40 9.66
C SER A 711 -60.68 -26.23 8.81
N LEU A 712 -60.48 -27.55 8.73
CA LEU A 712 -61.37 -28.48 8.01
C LEU A 712 -62.72 -28.64 8.72
N GLU A 713 -62.76 -28.58 10.05
CA GLU A 713 -64.00 -28.66 10.83
C GLU A 713 -64.97 -27.52 10.49
N ALA A 714 -64.44 -26.35 10.15
CA ALA A 714 -65.21 -25.18 9.74
C ALA A 714 -65.75 -25.25 8.30
N LEU A 715 -65.31 -26.22 7.47
CA LEU A 715 -65.80 -26.37 6.11
C LEU A 715 -67.21 -26.94 6.09
N GLU A 716 -68.12 -26.33 5.33
CA GLU A 716 -69.48 -26.84 5.14
C GLU A 716 -69.60 -27.80 3.94
N ASP A 717 -68.79 -27.61 2.89
CA ASP A 717 -68.78 -28.46 1.69
C ASP A 717 -68.07 -29.79 1.95
N GLU A 718 -68.82 -30.89 1.79
CA GLU A 718 -68.29 -32.24 1.97
C GLU A 718 -67.19 -32.61 0.97
N ASN A 719 -67.20 -32.07 -0.25
CA ASN A 719 -66.18 -32.38 -1.26
C ASN A 719 -64.84 -31.70 -0.93
N GLU A 720 -64.87 -30.45 -0.49
CA GLU A 720 -63.69 -29.71 -0.04
C GLU A 720 -63.10 -30.35 1.22
N LEU A 721 -63.95 -30.66 2.21
CA LEU A 721 -63.54 -31.36 3.42
C LEU A 721 -62.89 -32.70 3.09
N THR A 722 -63.51 -33.50 2.21
CA THR A 722 -62.95 -34.81 1.84
C THR A 722 -61.64 -34.67 1.06
N SER A 723 -61.48 -33.62 0.26
CA SER A 723 -60.24 -33.37 -0.49
C SER A 723 -59.11 -32.90 0.44
N GLY A 724 -59.42 -32.04 1.41
CA GLY A 724 -58.49 -31.65 2.47
C GLY A 724 -58.09 -32.84 3.35
N LEU A 725 -59.05 -33.67 3.75
CA LEU A 725 -58.79 -34.89 4.51
C LEU A 725 -57.89 -35.86 3.75
N LEU A 726 -58.14 -36.04 2.44
CA LEU A 726 -57.31 -36.87 1.56
C LEU A 726 -55.87 -36.34 1.53
N LYS A 727 -55.69 -35.04 1.29
CA LYS A 727 -54.37 -34.40 1.26
C LYS A 727 -53.64 -34.57 2.61
N MET A 728 -54.31 -34.33 3.74
CA MET A 728 -53.70 -34.54 5.06
C MET A 728 -53.31 -36.00 5.28
N TYR A 729 -54.18 -36.94 4.91
CA TYR A 729 -53.92 -38.37 5.10
C TYR A 729 -52.70 -38.82 4.31
N ASP A 730 -52.60 -38.42 3.04
CA ASP A 730 -51.48 -38.75 2.16
C ASP A 730 -50.15 -38.15 2.67
N LEU A 731 -50.15 -36.90 3.13
CA LEU A 731 -48.96 -36.23 3.69
C LEU A 731 -48.52 -36.81 5.04
N LEU A 732 -49.42 -37.46 5.79
CA LEU A 732 -49.15 -38.08 7.09
C LEU A 732 -48.89 -39.59 7.03
N LEU A 733 -48.89 -40.22 5.84
CA LEU A 733 -48.68 -41.66 5.69
C LEU A 733 -47.39 -42.17 6.35
N TRP A 734 -46.34 -41.34 6.35
CA TRP A 734 -45.05 -41.67 6.94
C TRP A 734 -45.05 -41.61 8.49
N ASN A 735 -46.02 -40.93 9.11
CA ASN A 735 -46.08 -40.70 10.55
C ASN A 735 -47.30 -41.38 11.19
N PRO A 736 -47.14 -42.57 11.80
CA PRO A 736 -48.26 -43.32 12.35
C PRO A 736 -48.95 -42.60 13.52
N ILE A 737 -48.21 -41.84 14.33
CA ILE A 737 -48.74 -41.12 15.50
C ILE A 737 -49.62 -39.95 15.04
N ALA A 738 -49.14 -39.14 14.10
CA ALA A 738 -49.92 -38.03 13.56
C ALA A 738 -51.16 -38.53 12.80
N ARG A 739 -51.07 -39.69 12.11
CA ARG A 739 -52.23 -40.33 11.49
C ARG A 739 -53.25 -40.82 12.52
N GLN A 740 -52.81 -41.41 13.62
CA GLN A 740 -53.70 -41.80 14.73
C GLN A 740 -54.42 -40.58 15.33
N LEU A 741 -53.70 -39.46 15.53
CA LEU A 741 -54.30 -38.20 15.98
C LEU A 741 -55.36 -37.67 15.01
N LEU A 742 -55.07 -37.70 13.70
CA LEU A 742 -56.03 -37.33 12.67
C LEU A 742 -57.28 -38.22 12.72
N MET A 743 -57.09 -39.55 12.85
CA MET A 743 -58.19 -40.50 12.91
C MET A 743 -59.00 -40.41 14.21
N HIS A 744 -58.38 -40.06 15.32
CA HIS A 744 -59.07 -39.77 16.58
C HIS A 744 -59.96 -38.53 16.42
N TRP A 745 -59.40 -37.42 15.95
CA TRP A 745 -60.18 -36.21 15.63
C TRP A 745 -61.31 -36.51 14.63
N TRP A 746 -61.06 -37.33 13.60
CA TRP A 746 -62.08 -37.71 12.62
C TRP A 746 -63.26 -38.44 13.26
N ARG A 747 -63.00 -39.37 14.18
CA ARG A 747 -64.06 -40.08 14.92
C ARG A 747 -64.90 -39.13 15.76
N ASP A 748 -64.28 -38.16 16.43
CA ASP A 748 -64.99 -37.16 17.23
C ASP A 748 -65.79 -36.19 16.37
N PHE A 749 -65.21 -35.72 15.27
CA PHE A 749 -65.90 -34.89 14.27
C PHE A 749 -67.16 -35.61 13.76
N VAL A 750 -67.02 -36.87 13.30
CA VAL A 750 -68.14 -37.70 12.82
C VAL A 750 -69.20 -37.90 13.90
N ARG A 751 -68.78 -38.10 15.17
CA ARG A 751 -69.69 -38.24 16.31
C ARG A 751 -70.55 -36.99 16.51
N GLY A 752 -69.98 -35.80 16.30
CA GLY A 752 -70.66 -34.51 16.41
C GLY A 752 -71.61 -34.16 15.25
N GLN A 753 -71.44 -34.77 14.07
CA GLN A 753 -72.24 -34.40 12.90
C GLN A 753 -73.66 -34.96 12.91
N GLY A 754 -74.62 -34.34 12.21
CA GLY A 754 -75.98 -34.89 12.00
C GLY A 754 -76.05 -36.02 10.96
N LEU A 755 -77.10 -36.85 10.99
CA LEU A 755 -77.25 -38.01 10.09
C LEU A 755 -77.25 -37.62 8.59
N GLY A 756 -77.90 -36.51 8.22
CA GLY A 756 -77.94 -36.06 6.82
C GLY A 756 -76.56 -35.66 6.28
N ARG A 757 -75.73 -35.01 7.12
CA ARG A 757 -74.35 -34.66 6.77
C ARG A 757 -73.48 -35.92 6.63
N LEU A 758 -73.62 -36.89 7.53
CA LEU A 758 -72.89 -38.16 7.43
C LEU A 758 -73.19 -38.92 6.13
N GLN A 759 -74.45 -38.94 5.67
CA GLN A 759 -74.81 -39.60 4.41
C GLN A 759 -74.16 -38.92 3.19
N ARG A 760 -74.06 -37.58 3.20
CA ARG A 760 -73.35 -36.83 2.16
C ARG A 760 -71.84 -37.08 2.21
N LEU A 761 -71.26 -37.13 3.41
CA LEU A 761 -69.85 -37.48 3.62
C LEU A 761 -69.53 -38.91 3.16
N GLU A 762 -70.38 -39.90 3.46
CA GLU A 762 -70.22 -41.27 2.98
C GLU A 762 -70.14 -41.31 1.45
N LYS A 763 -71.01 -40.57 0.77
CA LYS A 763 -71.02 -40.47 -0.69
C LYS A 763 -69.78 -39.75 -1.23
N ALA A 764 -69.30 -38.70 -0.56
CA ALA A 764 -68.10 -37.95 -0.96
C ALA A 764 -66.80 -38.75 -0.77
N LEU A 765 -66.79 -39.69 0.18
CA LEU A 765 -65.69 -40.62 0.45
C LEU A 765 -65.69 -41.84 -0.49
N ASP A 766 -66.79 -42.10 -1.19
CA ASP A 766 -66.90 -43.24 -2.09
C ASP A 766 -65.87 -43.19 -3.23
N GLY A 767 -65.21 -44.31 -3.50
CA GLY A 767 -64.14 -44.41 -4.50
C GLY A 767 -62.75 -43.91 -4.07
N LYS A 768 -62.59 -43.32 -2.87
CA LYS A 768 -61.29 -42.84 -2.36
C LYS A 768 -60.57 -43.92 -1.53
N ARG A 769 -59.78 -44.77 -2.20
CA ARG A 769 -59.11 -45.94 -1.59
C ARG A 769 -58.27 -45.64 -0.34
N SER A 770 -57.56 -44.51 -0.30
CA SER A 770 -56.73 -44.13 0.85
C SER A 770 -57.56 -43.73 2.08
N LEU A 771 -58.82 -43.38 1.90
CA LEU A 771 -59.73 -42.97 2.98
C LEU A 771 -60.76 -44.06 3.36
N GLU A 772 -60.54 -45.33 2.98
CA GLU A 772 -61.45 -46.43 3.34
C GLU A 772 -61.63 -46.57 4.87
N GLU A 773 -60.58 -46.34 5.66
CA GLU A 773 -60.68 -46.33 7.11
C GLU A 773 -61.58 -45.20 7.63
N ALA A 774 -61.41 -43.98 7.09
CA ALA A 774 -62.24 -42.82 7.43
C ALA A 774 -63.70 -43.03 7.00
N ARG A 775 -63.93 -43.67 5.85
CA ARG A 775 -65.25 -44.08 5.36
C ARG A 775 -65.90 -45.11 6.28
N ALA A 776 -65.16 -46.12 6.72
CA ALA A 776 -65.67 -47.15 7.63
C ALA A 776 -66.17 -46.54 8.96
N VAL A 777 -65.49 -45.51 9.48
CA VAL A 777 -65.94 -44.74 10.66
C VAL A 777 -67.29 -44.09 10.42
N VAL A 778 -67.47 -43.42 9.28
CA VAL A 778 -68.75 -42.78 8.91
C VAL A 778 -69.85 -43.83 8.75
N GLN A 779 -69.59 -44.94 8.07
CA GLN A 779 -70.55 -46.01 7.86
C GLN A 779 -70.99 -46.66 9.18
N THR A 780 -70.05 -46.89 10.08
CA THR A 780 -70.33 -47.44 11.42
C THR A 780 -71.20 -46.48 12.23
N ALA A 781 -70.89 -45.18 12.22
CA ALA A 781 -71.69 -44.16 12.88
C ALA A 781 -73.11 -44.06 12.30
N ILE A 782 -73.26 -44.14 10.98
CA ILE A 782 -74.58 -44.19 10.30
C ILE A 782 -75.36 -45.44 10.71
N ALA A 783 -74.72 -46.61 10.71
CA ALA A 783 -75.35 -47.88 11.06
C ALA A 783 -75.85 -47.88 12.52
N LEU A 784 -75.03 -47.42 13.45
CA LEU A 784 -75.40 -47.30 14.87
C LEU A 784 -76.57 -46.32 15.06
N ARG A 785 -76.55 -45.17 14.37
CA ARG A 785 -77.65 -44.20 14.44
C ARG A 785 -78.94 -44.72 13.80
N LYS A 786 -78.86 -45.52 12.73
CA LYS A 786 -80.02 -46.20 12.15
C LYS A 786 -80.60 -47.24 13.11
N LEU A 787 -79.74 -47.99 13.81
CA LEU A 787 -80.15 -48.97 14.83
C LEU A 787 -80.91 -48.31 15.97
N LEU A 788 -80.36 -47.22 16.53
CA LEU A 788 -80.99 -46.49 17.63
C LEU A 788 -82.22 -45.69 17.16
N GLY A 789 -82.20 -45.15 15.95
CA GLY A 789 -83.25 -44.27 15.45
C GLY A 789 -83.30 -42.97 16.27
N LYS A 790 -84.48 -42.60 16.76
CA LYS A 790 -84.68 -41.46 17.67
C LYS A 790 -84.63 -41.83 19.15
N ARG A 791 -84.35 -43.10 19.47
CA ARG A 791 -84.42 -43.65 20.83
C ARG A 791 -83.16 -43.32 21.61
N SER A 792 -83.31 -43.16 22.93
CA SER A 792 -82.16 -43.22 23.82
C SER A 792 -81.64 -44.66 23.93
N LEU A 793 -80.40 -44.84 24.40
CA LEU A 793 -79.86 -46.19 24.68
C LEU A 793 -80.73 -46.95 25.70
N ARG A 794 -81.36 -46.24 26.63
CA ARG A 794 -82.29 -46.83 27.60
C ARG A 794 -83.56 -47.35 26.93
N ASP A 795 -84.21 -46.53 26.11
CA ASP A 795 -85.42 -46.95 25.39
C ASP A 795 -85.12 -48.13 24.46
N PHE A 796 -83.94 -48.08 23.80
CA PHE A 796 -83.48 -49.18 22.96
C PHE A 796 -83.24 -50.47 23.77
N ALA A 797 -82.65 -50.39 24.96
CA ALA A 797 -82.47 -51.55 25.84
C ALA A 797 -83.82 -52.14 26.31
N GLU A 798 -84.80 -51.29 26.62
CA GLU A 798 -86.16 -51.73 26.98
C GLU A 798 -86.86 -52.41 25.80
N ASP A 799 -86.74 -51.86 24.58
CA ASP A 799 -87.26 -52.47 23.35
C ASP A 799 -86.62 -53.83 23.08
N VAL A 800 -85.30 -53.94 23.23
CA VAL A 800 -84.56 -55.20 23.07
C VAL A 800 -85.00 -56.22 24.12
N ALA A 801 -85.20 -55.82 25.37
CA ALA A 801 -85.68 -56.72 26.43
C ALA A 801 -87.10 -57.24 26.14
N ARG A 802 -88.01 -56.38 25.64
CA ARG A 802 -89.36 -56.79 25.21
C ARG A 802 -89.30 -57.75 24.03
N ALA A 803 -88.51 -57.43 23.01
CA ALA A 803 -88.33 -58.30 21.85
C ALA A 803 -87.75 -59.66 22.25
N PHE A 804 -86.75 -59.68 23.13
CA PHE A 804 -86.16 -60.90 23.68
C PHE A 804 -87.21 -61.75 24.41
N ALA A 805 -87.99 -61.16 25.32
CA ALA A 805 -89.02 -61.88 26.08
C ALA A 805 -90.09 -62.51 25.16
N VAL A 806 -90.52 -61.79 24.12
CA VAL A 806 -91.50 -62.31 23.14
C VAL A 806 -90.91 -63.46 22.33
N LEU A 807 -89.67 -63.33 21.85
CA LEU A 807 -89.01 -64.39 21.08
C LEU A 807 -88.68 -65.61 21.95
N GLN A 808 -88.30 -65.40 23.21
CA GLN A 808 -88.08 -66.47 24.17
C GLN A 808 -89.38 -67.24 24.45
N ALA A 809 -90.49 -66.54 24.70
CA ALA A 809 -91.79 -67.17 24.90
C ALA A 809 -92.25 -67.95 23.66
N LEU A 810 -91.99 -67.43 22.45
CA LEU A 810 -92.28 -68.12 21.20
C LEU A 810 -91.45 -69.41 21.05
N ALA A 811 -90.15 -69.34 21.37
CA ALA A 811 -89.25 -70.49 21.36
C ALA A 811 -89.67 -71.54 22.40
N GLU A 812 -89.96 -71.14 23.64
CA GLU A 812 -90.43 -72.04 24.70
C GLU A 812 -91.77 -72.71 24.35
N ALA A 813 -92.66 -72.00 23.65
CA ALA A 813 -93.98 -72.52 23.28
C ALA A 813 -93.97 -73.47 22.07
N PHE A 814 -93.02 -73.32 21.13
CA PHE A 814 -93.09 -74.00 19.83
C PHE A 814 -91.78 -74.63 19.33
N GLU A 815 -90.64 -74.44 20.00
CA GLU A 815 -89.37 -75.07 19.61
C GLU A 815 -89.29 -76.50 20.20
N PRO A 816 -89.03 -77.54 19.39
CA PRO A 816 -88.98 -78.91 19.87
C PRO A 816 -87.75 -79.11 20.77
N SER A 817 -87.98 -79.33 22.07
CA SER A 817 -86.91 -79.76 22.97
C SER A 817 -86.61 -81.25 22.75
N SER A 818 -85.37 -81.67 23.01
CA SER A 818 -84.99 -83.09 22.92
C SER A 818 -85.76 -84.02 23.87
N ARG A 819 -86.59 -83.46 24.76
CA ARG A 819 -87.40 -84.20 25.73
C ARG A 819 -88.89 -84.28 25.35
N HIS A 820 -89.45 -83.37 24.54
CA HIS A 820 -90.87 -83.33 24.19
C HIS A 820 -91.06 -82.96 22.71
N GLU A 821 -91.60 -83.88 21.89
CA GLU A 821 -92.06 -83.58 20.53
C GLU A 821 -93.41 -82.85 20.61
N LEU A 822 -93.46 -81.64 20.06
CA LEU A 822 -94.65 -80.79 20.10
C LEU A 822 -95.44 -81.02 18.80
N HIS A 823 -96.64 -81.58 18.91
CA HIS A 823 -97.57 -81.72 17.79
C HIS A 823 -98.44 -80.47 17.68
N PHE A 824 -98.26 -79.70 16.60
CA PHE A 824 -99.02 -78.48 16.36
C PHE A 824 -100.43 -78.81 15.86
N ASP A 825 -101.45 -78.67 16.71
CA ASP A 825 -102.85 -78.80 16.31
C ASP A 825 -103.40 -77.44 15.82
N GLN A 826 -103.53 -77.34 14.49
CA GLN A 826 -104.03 -76.15 13.83
C GLN A 826 -105.47 -75.79 14.24
N ALA A 827 -106.32 -76.77 14.55
CA ALA A 827 -107.73 -76.52 14.88
C ALA A 827 -107.86 -75.81 16.24
N THR A 828 -107.13 -76.27 17.26
CA THR A 828 -107.11 -75.66 18.60
C THR A 828 -106.58 -74.23 18.58
N ILE A 829 -105.49 -73.96 17.85
CA ILE A 829 -104.93 -72.59 17.77
C ILE A 829 -105.89 -71.62 17.07
N ARG A 830 -106.57 -72.06 16.00
CA ARG A 830 -107.60 -71.24 15.34
C ARG A 830 -108.75 -70.92 16.30
N ALA A 831 -109.24 -71.90 17.05
CA ALA A 831 -110.30 -71.70 18.03
C ALA A 831 -109.90 -70.72 19.15
N GLU A 832 -108.67 -70.81 19.68
CA GLU A 832 -108.14 -69.86 20.67
C GLU A 832 -108.01 -68.44 20.11
N LEU A 833 -107.49 -68.29 18.89
CA LEU A 833 -107.39 -66.99 18.23
C LEU A 833 -108.76 -66.39 17.92
N ASP A 834 -109.73 -67.21 17.50
CA ASP A 834 -111.10 -66.77 17.22
C ASP A 834 -111.85 -66.40 18.51
N ALA A 835 -111.63 -67.11 19.63
CA ALA A 835 -112.21 -66.76 20.92
C ALA A 835 -111.70 -65.41 21.45
N ARG A 836 -110.42 -65.10 21.19
CA ARG A 836 -109.76 -63.85 21.60
C ARG A 836 -109.84 -62.74 20.55
N GLN A 837 -110.48 -62.99 19.40
CA GLN A 837 -110.65 -61.97 18.35
C GLN A 837 -111.10 -60.61 18.90
N PRO A 838 -112.12 -60.50 19.78
CA PRO A 838 -112.63 -59.20 20.24
C PRO A 838 -111.60 -58.33 20.96
N GLU A 839 -110.49 -58.90 21.45
CA GLU A 839 -109.42 -58.20 22.16
C GLU A 839 -108.65 -57.22 21.25
N LEU A 840 -108.72 -57.41 19.93
CA LEU A 840 -108.05 -56.55 18.93
C LEU A 840 -109.04 -56.01 17.90
N ALA A 841 -108.92 -54.73 17.56
CA ALA A 841 -109.69 -54.13 16.47
C ALA A 841 -109.28 -54.74 15.11
N PRO A 842 -110.17 -54.77 14.10
CA PRO A 842 -109.87 -55.40 12.80
C PRO A 842 -108.61 -54.87 12.12
N GLN A 843 -108.34 -53.57 12.25
CA GLN A 843 -107.15 -52.93 11.69
C GLN A 843 -105.87 -53.40 12.39
N ASP A 844 -105.90 -53.56 13.71
CA ASP A 844 -104.76 -54.05 14.51
C ASP A 844 -104.44 -55.51 14.21
N ARG A 845 -105.46 -56.32 13.87
CA ARG A 845 -105.24 -57.72 13.44
C ARG A 845 -104.47 -57.79 12.12
N THR A 846 -104.80 -56.93 11.15
CA THR A 846 -104.06 -56.84 9.88
C THR A 846 -102.64 -56.37 10.12
N VAL A 847 -102.44 -55.37 10.99
CA VAL A 847 -101.12 -54.90 11.40
C VAL A 847 -100.32 -56.03 12.06
N LEU A 848 -100.90 -56.75 13.01
CA LEU A 848 -100.25 -57.86 13.72
C LEU A 848 -99.88 -59.01 12.77
N ALA A 849 -100.77 -59.40 11.86
CA ALA A 849 -100.49 -60.44 10.87
C ALA A 849 -99.35 -60.05 9.92
N ASN A 850 -99.35 -58.81 9.42
CA ASN A 850 -98.25 -58.30 8.60
C ASN A 850 -96.94 -58.26 9.41
N ASN A 851 -96.99 -57.80 10.66
CA ASN A 851 -95.82 -57.76 11.53
C ASN A 851 -95.25 -59.17 11.79
N PHE A 852 -96.08 -60.19 12.01
CA PHE A 852 -95.61 -61.56 12.16
C PHE A 852 -94.93 -62.10 10.90
N LYS A 853 -95.49 -61.82 9.73
CA LYS A 853 -94.89 -62.21 8.44
C LYS A 853 -93.52 -61.54 8.25
N GLU A 854 -93.45 -60.22 8.41
CA GLU A 854 -92.21 -59.46 8.23
C GLU A 854 -91.17 -59.82 9.30
N LEU A 855 -91.58 -60.04 10.56
CA LEU A 855 -90.70 -60.49 11.64
C LEU A 855 -90.09 -61.86 11.33
N ALA A 856 -90.90 -62.81 10.84
CA ALA A 856 -90.38 -64.13 10.44
C ALA A 856 -89.37 -64.01 9.29
N GLN A 857 -89.63 -63.17 8.29
CA GLN A 857 -88.71 -62.92 7.19
C GLN A 857 -87.40 -62.26 7.65
N LEU A 858 -87.46 -61.29 8.58
CA LEU A 858 -86.28 -60.64 9.16
C LEU A 858 -85.44 -61.62 9.98
N ILE A 859 -86.07 -62.47 10.80
CA ILE A 859 -85.37 -63.51 11.58
C ILE A 859 -84.67 -64.50 10.64
N SER A 860 -85.38 -64.99 9.61
CA SER A 860 -84.78 -65.86 8.58
C SER A 860 -83.64 -65.16 7.85
N GLY A 861 -83.82 -63.90 7.43
CA GLY A 861 -82.79 -63.12 6.73
C GLY A 861 -81.55 -62.84 7.59
N MET A 862 -81.71 -62.54 8.88
CA MET A 862 -80.60 -62.42 9.84
C MET A 862 -79.92 -63.76 10.09
N GLY A 863 -80.67 -64.87 10.09
CA GLY A 863 -80.15 -66.22 10.20
C GLY A 863 -79.33 -66.65 8.98
N ASP A 864 -79.81 -66.34 7.77
CA ASP A 864 -79.18 -66.65 6.49
C ASP A 864 -77.95 -65.77 6.19
N SER A 865 -77.99 -64.51 6.65
CA SER A 865 -76.88 -63.56 6.53
C SER A 865 -75.75 -63.81 7.54
N ARG A 866 -75.84 -64.86 8.34
CA ARG A 866 -74.76 -65.33 9.19
C ARG A 866 -73.62 -65.84 8.31
N SER A 867 -72.38 -65.46 8.62
CA SER A 867 -71.18 -65.92 7.94
C SER A 867 -71.14 -67.48 7.84
N LYS A 868 -71.10 -68.02 6.60
CA LYS A 868 -70.81 -69.44 6.28
C LYS A 868 -69.37 -69.74 6.77
N ALA A 869 -69.00 -70.78 7.52
CA ALA A 869 -69.35 -72.20 7.49
C ALA A 869 -69.38 -72.86 8.90
N SER A 870 -69.92 -74.08 8.97
CA SER A 870 -70.42 -74.78 10.16
C SER A 870 -69.40 -75.55 11.01
N LEU A 871 -68.08 -75.38 10.85
CA LEU A 871 -67.09 -76.29 11.46
C LEU A 871 -66.04 -75.69 12.41
N VAL A 872 -65.94 -74.35 12.58
CA VAL A 872 -64.96 -73.69 13.48
C VAL A 872 -65.62 -72.61 14.36
N ARG A 873 -66.73 -72.93 15.03
CA ARG A 873 -67.63 -71.91 15.62
C ARG A 873 -67.52 -71.65 17.13
N ARG A 874 -66.86 -72.52 17.92
CA ARG A 874 -66.71 -72.22 19.36
C ARG A 874 -65.76 -71.05 19.61
N ASP A 875 -64.74 -70.90 18.79
CA ASP A 875 -63.76 -69.82 18.96
C ASP A 875 -64.26 -68.49 18.40
N LEU A 876 -65.01 -68.47 17.28
CA LEU A 876 -65.52 -67.24 16.67
C LEU A 876 -66.48 -66.46 17.58
N ASP A 877 -67.43 -67.15 18.23
CA ASP A 877 -68.39 -66.49 19.12
C ASP A 877 -67.69 -65.90 20.35
N ARG A 878 -66.67 -66.59 20.86
CA ARG A 878 -65.80 -66.09 21.93
C ARG A 878 -64.99 -64.88 21.45
N GLN A 879 -64.38 -64.97 20.27
CA GLN A 879 -63.58 -63.90 19.64
C GLN A 879 -64.41 -62.64 19.39
N LEU A 880 -65.67 -62.76 18.93
CA LEU A 880 -66.59 -61.64 18.80
C LEU A 880 -66.91 -61.01 20.17
N MET A 881 -67.13 -61.83 21.20
CA MET A 881 -67.44 -61.35 22.56
C MET A 881 -66.25 -60.66 23.25
N ILE A 882 -65.02 -61.13 23.04
CA ILE A 882 -63.81 -60.47 23.58
C ILE A 882 -63.26 -59.38 22.65
N GLY A 883 -63.91 -59.13 21.51
CA GLY A 883 -63.58 -58.04 20.59
C GLY A 883 -62.47 -58.34 19.57
N GLU A 884 -61.89 -59.54 19.58
CA GLU A 884 -60.83 -59.99 18.67
C GLU A 884 -61.29 -60.11 17.20
N GLN A 885 -62.58 -60.26 16.93
CA GLN A 885 -63.15 -60.39 15.59
C GLN A 885 -64.10 -59.24 15.25
N THR A 886 -64.04 -58.73 14.02
CA THR A 886 -64.98 -57.71 13.51
C THR A 886 -66.32 -58.33 13.11
N PRO A 887 -67.46 -57.70 13.46
CA PRO A 887 -68.78 -58.23 13.14
C PRO A 887 -69.09 -58.09 11.64
N GLN A 888 -69.57 -59.17 11.01
CA GLN A 888 -69.91 -59.19 9.58
C GLN A 888 -71.41 -59.27 9.30
N SER A 889 -72.21 -59.54 10.33
CA SER A 889 -73.67 -59.65 10.25
C SER A 889 -74.33 -58.97 11.46
N ALA A 890 -75.63 -58.69 11.38
CA ALA A 890 -76.39 -58.13 12.50
C ALA A 890 -76.30 -59.01 13.77
N VAL A 891 -76.25 -60.34 13.60
CA VAL A 891 -76.07 -61.30 14.69
C VAL A 891 -74.68 -61.17 15.33
N ASP A 892 -73.64 -60.97 14.51
CA ASP A 892 -72.28 -60.78 15.02
C ASP A 892 -72.15 -59.43 15.76
N VAL A 893 -72.83 -58.38 15.28
CA VAL A 893 -72.89 -57.08 15.98
C VAL A 893 -73.54 -57.23 17.35
N LEU A 894 -74.65 -57.97 17.47
CA LEU A 894 -75.29 -58.22 18.78
C LEU A 894 -74.34 -58.95 19.73
N LYS A 895 -73.58 -59.93 19.23
CA LYS A 895 -72.57 -60.65 20.03
C LYS A 895 -71.42 -59.74 20.44
N TRP A 896 -70.90 -58.95 19.51
CA TRP A 896 -69.83 -58.00 19.80
C TRP A 896 -70.29 -56.95 20.83
N LEU A 897 -71.49 -56.38 20.68
CA LEU A 897 -72.06 -55.44 21.64
C LEU A 897 -72.30 -56.07 23.02
N ALA A 898 -72.77 -57.33 23.07
CA ALA A 898 -72.93 -58.05 24.33
C ALA A 898 -71.58 -58.23 25.05
N GLY A 899 -70.53 -58.56 24.31
CA GLY A 899 -69.16 -58.60 24.79
C GLY A 899 -68.68 -57.27 25.39
N TYR A 900 -68.83 -56.18 24.63
CA TYR A 900 -68.49 -54.83 25.08
C TYR A 900 -69.26 -54.41 26.35
N LEU A 901 -70.58 -54.61 26.35
CA LEU A 901 -71.46 -54.21 27.47
C LEU A 901 -71.28 -55.07 28.71
N SER A 902 -70.85 -56.33 28.57
CA SER A 902 -70.52 -57.22 29.69
C SER A 902 -69.14 -56.97 30.29
N GLY A 903 -68.32 -56.11 29.66
CA GLY A 903 -66.94 -55.85 30.06
C GLY A 903 -65.98 -56.99 29.69
N ALA A 904 -66.37 -57.90 28.81
CA ALA A 904 -65.51 -58.99 28.31
C ALA A 904 -64.48 -58.50 27.28
N GLN A 905 -64.71 -57.33 26.69
CA GLN A 905 -63.74 -56.62 25.87
C GLN A 905 -62.88 -55.76 26.81
N GLU A 906 -61.56 -55.87 26.68
CA GLU A 906 -60.65 -54.95 27.36
C GLU A 906 -61.02 -53.53 26.93
N ARG A 907 -61.37 -52.69 27.90
CA ARG A 907 -61.37 -51.26 27.66
C ARG A 907 -59.91 -50.89 27.57
N GLU A 908 -59.43 -50.60 26.37
CA GLU A 908 -58.26 -49.74 26.22
C GLU A 908 -58.60 -48.46 27.00
N ASP A 909 -58.09 -48.35 28.23
CA ASP A 909 -57.73 -47.11 28.94
C ASP A 909 -57.54 -47.40 30.45
N GLU A 910 -56.27 -47.56 30.87
CA GLU A 910 -55.70 -46.99 32.12
C GLU A 910 -54.18 -47.32 32.29
N GLU A 911 -53.41 -47.45 31.20
CA GLU A 911 -51.94 -47.36 31.24
C GLU A 911 -51.48 -46.21 30.34
N GLU A 912 -51.88 -44.98 30.68
CA GLU A 912 -51.17 -43.71 30.35
C GLU A 912 -52.05 -42.54 30.82
N SER A 913 -52.01 -42.27 32.14
CA SER A 913 -52.36 -40.96 32.69
C SER A 913 -51.10 -40.18 33.03
#